data_AF-A0A1Y1VUR7-F1
#
_entry.id   AF-A0A1Y1VUR7-F1
#
_cell.length_a   1.000
_cell.length_b   1.000
_cell.length_c   1.000
_cell.angle_alpha   90.00
_cell.angle_beta   90.00
_cell.angle_gamma   90.00
#
_symmetry.space_group_name_H-M   'P 1'
#
loop_
_entity.id
_entity.type
_entity.pdbx_description
1 polymer ?
#
loop_
_entity_poly.entity_id
_entity_poly.type
_entity_poly.pdbx_seq_one_letter_code
_entity_poly.pdbx_strand_id
1 'polypeptide(L)'
;MSMITNDIKYLVTPTVSNEWESRYDTKLENGKEKITEEKIQKFIVRWTMRNTEGEYYLPNTAEQLSWIDRSDDNTGRFLVAALFFCTLITYTPSNEKNFDEMMKVLVDSPTAKKYNKNYSPFSSQNFKLNLRKRNDGIEKYKYLGKAYFKGASPKNQYTPEYPPSVVLEDDKHQEKSNSYGGTELIIYKVKINFAGADSERRLSVYKDKEDGQWYIYGDSFMGFVVDIKRPCISFEEALPFFKKVVYTYNEQPIVNLTEIRRRNTQDSNNYYNDFEKPLMQAQVIFTNINNENIFPDTADKLAKIDRSGPYGDLRNDKGRFITVAAYFAALKTWTPEKANEVNKMMTLLCESPTSKVLDRQVFNAFDKSFMKDNLSKSLIKNTPKYKYLGNSYFDGATPYNEYQPRMSLSVTLEDYVYDGVWSNDYQTTIYRIVSRFEGADNARSISVYQDPFDCQWYIHGDSYKAFISDVKNPILSEQSVVEMYKKKYNCYAKEISYNGADQPSINVQEVDRQYSQKDNEGRIMNYPVKIPQAYVTFNNNGKEVLPQNLNDLKKIYRGGDYELAKTGIIKNDKFNNLGRFTTVATYIAALKKINKNNPKEAYDMIEYLCTSPTSCALGSSVFNNHSQKFIKDNVIDKEIIPNHPKYEYLGNSYFNGANRYNNYTPKLPLTVIIEDYVYDGNWSDNYNTYIYTMVLRFYGSDTPRHINIYQDQYDHQWYIFSDSWKSLCVDIKKPMIQPTTPPKYSYYSYNPMDQPIINSEEVDGRYVVYNEKTGEEEIKYGKFVQKRISFPNNLPYNASDLYKISRQGPPVIKDNQYRNVSNLDMDNGRFLVAALYVATLNAWTPNTANEVDAMMKILCESPTSQALGSEIYNNHSSQAMRMSMNQNEKYKYLGPSYMEGATPCNGYKMIEPKTIIVKDYVYDGSWSDNYESKIYTMVVQSGGADTPRLLKVYQDPFDFEWYIFSDSWKSLMLDIRKPMLNLPINPRNDYNINEQPNIISEEIDGKYVVYNERTGQNEIRNGKFIQKRITFQNKLPSRASEIFKISRQGPPVQKDNQNRNISNLDMDNGRFLVAALYIATLKAWTPNTASEVDAMMKILCESPTSKALGTEVYNNHGKQAMKISMQQNQKYEYLGSSYLDGTSPENNYKTNGTTITIKDYAYDGIWSNNYESKIYTVVVQSSGADNPRLLKVYQDPFDYEWYIFSDSWKSLILDIRKPQN
;
A
#
# COMPACT_ATOMS: atom_id res chain seq x y z
N MET A 1 46.83 -59.22 19.18
CA MET A 1 46.26 -57.98 18.61
C MET A 1 46.27 -56.78 19.58
N SER A 2 46.63 -56.91 20.87
CA SER A 2 46.65 -55.78 21.82
C SER A 2 47.92 -54.91 21.80
N MET A 3 49.00 -55.31 21.12
CA MET A 3 50.23 -54.50 21.01
C MET A 3 50.15 -53.43 19.91
N ILE A 4 49.45 -53.67 18.80
CA ILE A 4 49.32 -52.70 17.69
C ILE A 4 48.46 -51.47 18.10
N THR A 5 47.54 -51.64 19.03
CA THR A 5 46.59 -50.60 19.46
C THR A 5 47.23 -49.50 20.30
N ASN A 6 48.25 -49.79 21.10
CA ASN A 6 48.94 -48.78 21.92
C ASN A 6 49.87 -47.89 21.08
N ASP A 7 50.51 -48.45 20.06
CA ASP A 7 51.39 -47.70 19.16
C ASP A 7 50.59 -46.70 18.30
N ILE A 8 49.45 -47.13 17.73
CA ILE A 8 48.60 -46.22 16.94
C ILE A 8 47.92 -45.17 17.82
N LYS A 9 47.53 -45.51 19.06
CA LYS A 9 47.01 -44.54 20.03
C LYS A 9 48.00 -43.40 20.28
N TYR A 10 49.29 -43.70 20.46
CA TYR A 10 50.32 -42.66 20.61
C TYR A 10 50.45 -41.79 19.36
N LEU A 11 50.35 -42.38 18.17
CA LEU A 11 50.50 -41.69 16.89
C LEU A 11 49.38 -40.67 16.60
N VAL A 12 48.13 -40.96 16.95
CA VAL A 12 46.98 -40.07 16.67
C VAL A 12 46.73 -39.01 17.75
N THR A 13 47.45 -39.06 18.87
CA THR A 13 47.24 -38.16 20.01
C THR A 13 47.93 -36.80 19.74
N PRO A 14 47.18 -35.69 19.68
CA PRO A 14 47.76 -34.37 19.48
C PRO A 14 48.35 -33.78 20.76
N THR A 15 49.16 -32.75 20.59
CA THR A 15 49.67 -31.90 21.69
C THR A 15 48.88 -30.60 21.76
N VAL A 16 48.63 -30.09 22.96
CA VAL A 16 47.98 -28.79 23.19
C VAL A 16 49.00 -27.85 23.83
N SER A 17 49.18 -26.68 23.23
CA SER A 17 50.04 -25.60 23.74
C SER A 17 49.25 -24.29 23.80
N ASN A 18 49.71 -23.33 24.61
CA ASN A 18 49.12 -22.01 24.66
C ASN A 18 50.15 -20.92 24.34
N GLU A 19 49.68 -19.87 23.69
CA GLU A 19 50.47 -18.70 23.31
C GLU A 19 49.65 -17.43 23.63
N TRP A 20 50.32 -16.33 23.94
CA TRP A 20 49.67 -15.04 24.20
C TRP A 20 49.94 -14.09 23.03
N GLU A 21 48.89 -13.47 22.50
CA GLU A 21 48.98 -12.51 21.40
C GLU A 21 48.31 -11.19 21.79
N SER A 22 48.93 -10.05 21.46
CA SER A 22 48.31 -8.73 21.64
C SER A 22 47.40 -8.42 20.46
N ARG A 23 46.10 -8.23 20.70
CA ARG A 23 45.14 -7.69 19.73
C ARG A 23 44.94 -6.19 19.99
N TYR A 24 45.06 -5.39 18.94
CA TYR A 24 44.82 -3.95 19.00
C TYR A 24 43.48 -3.63 18.36
N ASP A 25 42.52 -3.12 19.13
CA ASP A 25 41.23 -2.64 18.63
C ASP A 25 41.21 -1.12 18.61
N THR A 26 40.71 -0.54 17.52
CA THR A 26 40.55 0.91 17.38
C THR A 26 39.09 1.26 17.62
N LYS A 27 38.80 1.96 18.72
CA LYS A 27 37.46 2.46 19.02
C LYS A 27 37.42 3.97 18.88
N LEU A 28 36.34 4.47 18.28
CA LEU A 28 36.02 5.90 18.26
C LEU A 28 35.35 6.27 19.59
N GLU A 29 36.13 6.82 20.51
CA GLU A 29 35.62 7.48 21.72
C GLU A 29 35.68 8.99 21.49
N ASN A 30 34.52 9.67 21.54
CA ASN A 30 34.42 11.13 21.37
C ASN A 30 35.03 11.66 20.06
N GLY A 31 34.89 10.93 18.95
CA GLY A 31 35.41 11.34 17.64
C GLY A 31 36.93 11.27 17.49
N LYS A 32 37.65 10.67 18.44
CA LYS A 32 39.08 10.37 18.34
C LYS A 32 39.31 8.87 18.38
N GLU A 33 40.17 8.38 17.49
CA GLU A 33 40.61 6.99 17.48
C GLU A 33 41.46 6.70 18.73
N LYS A 34 41.00 5.74 19.53
CA LYS A 34 41.72 5.22 20.68
C LYS A 34 42.03 3.75 20.43
N ILE A 35 43.32 3.41 20.46
CA ILE A 35 43.80 2.04 20.32
C ILE A 35 43.81 1.40 21.70
N THR A 36 43.09 0.31 21.88
CA THR A 36 43.10 -0.53 23.08
C THR A 36 43.81 -1.84 22.79
N GLU A 37 44.82 -2.19 23.60
CA GLU A 37 45.52 -3.49 23.52
C GLU A 37 44.83 -4.51 24.45
N GLU A 38 44.40 -5.63 23.90
CA GLU A 38 43.89 -6.79 24.65
C GLU A 38 44.85 -7.98 24.45
N LYS A 39 45.35 -8.56 25.56
CA LYS A 39 46.12 -9.82 25.50
C LYS A 39 45.16 -11.00 25.44
N ILE A 40 45.23 -11.76 24.34
CA ILE A 40 44.38 -12.90 24.08
C ILE A 40 45.22 -14.18 24.17
N GLN A 41 44.70 -15.17 24.90
CA GLN A 41 45.31 -16.48 24.99
C GLN A 41 44.79 -17.36 23.85
N LYS A 42 45.70 -17.83 22.99
CA LYS A 42 45.42 -18.78 21.92
C LYS A 42 45.87 -20.17 22.33
N PHE A 43 45.06 -21.16 22.02
CA PHE A 43 45.34 -22.58 22.22
C PHE A 43 45.59 -23.22 20.86
N ILE A 44 46.74 -23.88 20.72
CA ILE A 44 47.16 -24.53 19.48
C ILE A 44 47.16 -26.04 19.73
N VAL A 45 46.25 -26.73 19.03
CA VAL A 45 46.21 -28.21 19.00
C VAL A 45 46.96 -28.67 17.77
N ARG A 46 48.03 -29.47 17.95
CA ARG A 46 48.98 -29.83 16.89
C ARG A 46 49.24 -31.33 16.84
N TRP A 47 49.17 -31.92 15.63
CA TRP A 47 49.54 -33.31 15.37
C TRP A 47 50.97 -33.37 14.84
N THR A 48 51.85 -34.06 15.56
CA THR A 48 53.31 -34.02 15.31
C THR A 48 53.88 -35.32 14.77
N MET A 49 53.15 -36.43 14.90
CA MET A 49 53.62 -37.76 14.51
C MET A 49 53.31 -38.05 13.04
N ARG A 50 54.26 -38.68 12.34
CA ARG A 50 54.16 -39.03 10.91
C ARG A 50 54.11 -40.55 10.69
N ASN A 51 53.44 -40.98 9.62
CA ASN A 51 53.48 -42.36 9.13
C ASN A 51 54.78 -42.64 8.36
N THR A 52 54.96 -43.89 7.93
CA THR A 52 56.10 -44.34 7.12
C THR A 52 56.20 -43.67 5.75
N GLU A 53 55.12 -43.02 5.29
CA GLU A 53 55.03 -42.28 4.03
C GLU A 53 55.25 -40.76 4.23
N GLY A 54 55.50 -40.31 5.48
CA GLY A 54 55.76 -38.93 5.82
C GLY A 54 54.53 -38.06 6.09
N GLU A 55 53.32 -38.63 6.05
CA GLU A 55 52.04 -37.94 6.34
C GLU A 55 51.74 -37.91 7.84
N TYR A 56 51.08 -36.85 8.33
CA TYR A 56 50.74 -36.70 9.74
C TYR A 56 49.52 -37.57 10.14
N TYR A 57 49.58 -38.24 11.29
CA TYR A 57 48.49 -39.07 11.81
C TYR A 57 47.34 -38.22 12.39
N LEU A 58 46.35 -37.92 11.56
CA LEU A 58 45.05 -37.38 11.98
C LEU A 58 44.08 -38.54 12.28
N PRO A 59 43.28 -38.48 13.35
CA PRO A 59 42.28 -39.51 13.61
C PRO A 59 41.23 -39.53 12.49
N ASN A 60 41.05 -40.68 11.84
CA ASN A 60 40.18 -40.85 10.68
C ASN A 60 39.06 -41.88 10.86
N THR A 61 38.99 -42.56 12.01
CA THR A 61 37.88 -43.44 12.41
C THR A 61 37.33 -43.11 13.79
N ALA A 62 36.10 -43.55 14.06
CA ALA A 62 35.48 -43.41 15.38
C ALA A 62 36.27 -44.13 16.48
N GLU A 63 36.87 -45.27 16.15
CA GLU A 63 37.71 -46.02 17.08
C GLU A 63 38.96 -45.20 17.48
N GLN A 64 39.66 -44.62 16.51
CA GLN A 64 40.85 -43.78 16.77
C GLN A 64 40.51 -42.53 17.59
N LEU A 65 39.37 -41.89 17.31
CA LEU A 65 38.87 -40.77 18.12
C LEU A 65 38.62 -41.19 19.57
N SER A 66 38.11 -42.41 19.80
CA SER A 66 37.78 -42.89 21.15
C SER A 66 39.02 -43.18 22.01
N TRP A 67 40.20 -43.36 21.40
CA TRP A 67 41.46 -43.60 22.13
C TRP A 67 42.03 -42.35 22.79
N ILE A 68 41.65 -41.17 22.31
CA ILE A 68 42.19 -39.88 22.77
C ILE A 68 41.47 -39.50 24.07
N ASP A 69 42.24 -39.34 25.14
CA ASP A 69 41.71 -38.85 26.41
C ASP A 69 41.44 -37.34 26.31
N ARG A 70 40.19 -36.97 26.56
CA ARG A 70 39.70 -35.58 26.46
C ARG A 70 39.29 -35.07 27.82
N SER A 71 39.62 -35.74 28.93
CA SER A 71 39.10 -35.44 30.27
C SER A 71 39.77 -34.26 30.99
N ASP A 72 40.89 -33.75 30.47
CA ASP A 72 41.64 -32.64 31.08
C ASP A 72 40.82 -31.34 31.17
N ASP A 73 40.82 -30.68 32.33
CA ASP A 73 40.01 -29.49 32.60
C ASP A 73 40.48 -28.24 31.84
N ASN A 74 41.78 -28.15 31.55
CA ASN A 74 42.39 -26.97 30.95
C ASN A 74 42.42 -27.04 29.42
N THR A 75 42.56 -28.24 28.87
CA THR A 75 42.80 -28.46 27.44
C THR A 75 41.72 -29.29 26.75
N GLY A 76 40.92 -30.06 27.49
CA GLY A 76 39.93 -31.00 26.92
C GLY A 76 38.89 -30.33 26.03
N ARG A 77 38.46 -29.11 26.40
CA ARG A 77 37.52 -28.30 25.60
C ARG A 77 38.06 -27.89 24.23
N PHE A 78 39.35 -27.56 24.15
CA PHE A 78 40.03 -27.19 22.90
C PHE A 78 40.33 -28.43 22.07
N LEU A 79 40.66 -29.54 22.73
CA LEU A 79 40.91 -30.82 22.09
C LEU A 79 39.66 -31.33 21.35
N VAL A 80 38.48 -31.33 22.00
CA VAL A 80 37.21 -31.72 21.34
C VAL A 80 36.90 -30.86 20.12
N ALA A 81 37.10 -29.54 20.21
CA ALA A 81 36.88 -28.64 19.08
C ALA A 81 37.83 -28.92 17.92
N ALA A 82 39.11 -29.22 18.20
CA ALA A 82 40.06 -29.59 17.16
C ALA A 82 39.74 -30.94 16.50
N LEU A 83 39.30 -31.93 17.29
CA LEU A 83 38.88 -33.24 16.80
C LEU A 83 37.64 -33.18 15.90
N PHE A 84 36.74 -32.22 16.13
CA PHE A 84 35.62 -31.96 15.22
C PHE A 84 36.07 -31.62 13.81
N PHE A 85 37.13 -30.82 13.65
CA PHE A 85 37.69 -30.49 12.33
C PHE A 85 38.37 -31.70 11.67
N CYS A 86 38.96 -32.62 12.43
CA CYS A 86 39.42 -33.90 11.91
C CYS A 86 38.26 -34.74 11.35
N THR A 87 37.14 -34.78 12.08
CA THR A 87 35.91 -35.44 11.61
C THR A 87 35.36 -34.79 10.33
N LEU A 88 35.45 -33.46 10.18
CA LEU A 88 35.03 -32.79 8.94
C LEU A 88 35.89 -33.14 7.73
N ILE A 89 37.20 -33.35 7.91
CA ILE A 89 38.11 -33.75 6.84
C ILE A 89 37.79 -35.16 6.31
N THR A 90 37.26 -36.05 7.15
CA THR A 90 37.02 -37.45 6.77
C THR A 90 35.71 -37.67 6.04
N TYR A 91 34.84 -36.65 5.96
CA TYR A 91 33.58 -36.74 5.26
C TYR A 91 33.78 -36.81 3.73
N THR A 92 33.26 -37.88 3.15
CA THR A 92 33.01 -38.01 1.71
C THR A 92 31.65 -38.69 1.51
N PRO A 93 30.99 -38.53 0.35
CA PRO A 93 29.76 -39.25 0.04
C PRO A 93 29.90 -40.78 0.15
N SER A 94 31.11 -41.32 0.01
CA SER A 94 31.40 -42.76 0.15
C SER A 94 31.72 -43.20 1.59
N ASN A 95 31.95 -42.27 2.53
CA ASN A 95 32.39 -42.56 3.90
C ASN A 95 31.43 -42.03 5.00
N GLU A 96 30.15 -41.83 4.66
CA GLU A 96 29.20 -41.17 5.57
C GLU A 96 28.98 -41.92 6.88
N LYS A 97 29.02 -43.26 6.85
CA LYS A 97 28.82 -44.08 8.05
C LYS A 97 29.90 -43.82 9.09
N ASN A 98 31.17 -43.83 8.67
CA ASN A 98 32.29 -43.54 9.56
C ASN A 98 32.24 -42.10 10.06
N PHE A 99 31.87 -41.14 9.22
CA PHE A 99 31.66 -39.75 9.64
C PHE A 99 30.59 -39.63 10.73
N ASP A 100 29.43 -40.28 10.55
CA ASP A 100 28.35 -40.27 11.54
C ASP A 100 28.79 -40.95 12.85
N GLU A 101 29.58 -42.03 12.79
CA GLU A 101 30.16 -42.69 13.96
C GLU A 101 31.18 -41.80 14.70
N MET A 102 32.04 -41.08 13.96
CA MET A 102 32.98 -40.11 14.52
C MET A 102 32.25 -38.95 15.20
N MET A 103 31.18 -38.43 14.59
CA MET A 103 30.34 -37.39 15.20
C MET A 103 29.70 -37.88 16.51
N LYS A 104 29.22 -39.13 16.57
CA LYS A 104 28.68 -39.71 17.81
C LYS A 104 29.72 -39.78 18.92
N VAL A 105 31.01 -40.03 18.62
CA VAL A 105 32.08 -40.00 19.65
C VAL A 105 32.26 -38.60 20.26
N LEU A 106 31.97 -37.54 19.50
CA LEU A 106 32.11 -36.15 19.95
C LEU A 106 30.82 -35.58 20.56
N VAL A 107 29.65 -36.13 20.25
CA VAL A 107 28.33 -35.58 20.64
C VAL A 107 27.57 -36.49 21.63
N ASP A 108 27.62 -37.82 21.46
CA ASP A 108 26.79 -38.78 22.22
C ASP A 108 27.43 -39.16 23.56
N SER A 109 27.51 -38.19 24.47
CA SER A 109 27.89 -38.45 25.86
C SER A 109 26.92 -39.38 26.60
N PRO A 110 27.31 -39.96 27.74
CA PRO A 110 26.40 -40.72 28.60
C PRO A 110 25.15 -39.91 28.99
N THR A 111 25.32 -38.65 29.41
CA THR A 111 24.19 -37.76 29.76
C THR A 111 23.30 -37.47 28.55
N ALA A 112 23.86 -37.20 27.36
CA ALA A 112 23.07 -36.93 26.16
C ALA A 112 22.25 -38.15 25.72
N LYS A 113 22.82 -39.36 25.81
CA LYS A 113 22.12 -40.62 25.53
C LYS A 113 20.97 -40.85 26.52
N LYS A 114 21.22 -40.65 27.81
CA LYS A 114 20.22 -40.80 28.89
C LYS A 114 18.97 -39.94 28.67
N TYR A 115 19.14 -38.74 28.11
CA TYR A 115 18.05 -37.80 27.86
C TYR A 115 17.60 -37.70 26.39
N ASN A 116 18.01 -38.66 25.54
CA ASN A 116 17.64 -38.69 24.11
C ASN A 116 17.97 -37.39 23.35
N LYS A 117 19.14 -36.82 23.65
CA LYS A 117 19.72 -35.61 23.02
C LYS A 117 20.99 -35.95 22.22
N ASN A 118 21.11 -37.19 21.78
CA ASN A 118 22.20 -37.68 20.95
C ASN A 118 22.14 -37.12 19.52
N TYR A 119 23.20 -37.32 18.76
CA TYR A 119 23.34 -36.95 17.36
C TYR A 119 22.24 -37.59 16.51
N SER A 120 21.22 -36.78 16.20
CA SER A 120 19.98 -37.26 15.59
C SER A 120 20.15 -37.52 14.09
N PRO A 121 19.36 -38.45 13.50
CA PRO A 121 19.32 -38.64 12.04
C PRO A 121 18.99 -37.35 11.27
N PHE A 122 18.16 -36.47 11.85
CA PHE A 122 17.81 -35.18 11.25
C PHE A 122 18.99 -34.22 11.22
N SER A 123 19.71 -34.07 12.34
CA SER A 123 20.94 -33.27 12.40
C SER A 123 21.99 -33.82 11.42
N SER A 124 22.19 -35.14 11.39
CA SER A 124 23.08 -35.80 10.43
C SER A 124 22.71 -35.50 8.97
N GLN A 125 21.44 -35.65 8.60
CA GLN A 125 20.98 -35.39 7.24
C GLN A 125 21.19 -33.93 6.85
N ASN A 126 20.81 -32.98 7.70
CA ASN A 126 20.99 -31.54 7.42
C ASN A 126 22.46 -31.16 7.30
N PHE A 127 23.31 -31.72 8.15
CA PHE A 127 24.75 -31.48 8.11
C PHE A 127 25.37 -31.98 6.81
N LYS A 128 25.04 -33.22 6.41
CA LYS A 128 25.49 -33.84 5.16
C LYS A 128 24.95 -33.11 3.92
N LEU A 129 23.71 -32.64 3.94
CA LEU A 129 23.16 -31.82 2.85
C LEU A 129 23.96 -30.52 2.68
N ASN A 130 24.33 -29.86 3.77
CA ASN A 130 25.16 -28.66 3.70
C ASN A 130 26.58 -28.96 3.20
N LEU A 131 27.17 -30.09 3.59
CA LEU A 131 28.48 -30.54 3.09
C LEU A 131 28.46 -30.86 1.58
N ARG A 132 27.32 -31.36 1.07
CA ARG A 132 27.10 -31.67 -0.36
C ARG A 132 26.71 -30.46 -1.21
N LYS A 133 26.33 -29.33 -0.61
CA LYS A 133 26.01 -28.11 -1.37
C LYS A 133 27.21 -27.71 -2.23
N ARG A 134 26.94 -27.30 -3.48
CA ARG A 134 27.92 -26.68 -4.35
C ARG A 134 27.95 -25.18 -4.08
N ASN A 135 29.15 -24.63 -3.90
CA ASN A 135 29.37 -23.18 -3.90
C ASN A 135 30.17 -22.84 -5.16
N ASP A 136 29.52 -22.15 -6.10
CA ASP A 136 29.99 -21.88 -7.48
C ASP A 136 30.77 -23.07 -8.09
N GLY A 137 30.07 -24.20 -8.26
CA GLY A 137 30.58 -25.40 -8.94
C GLY A 137 31.43 -26.35 -8.09
N ILE A 138 31.92 -25.96 -6.91
CA ILE A 138 32.75 -26.82 -6.05
C ILE A 138 31.94 -27.36 -4.86
N GLU A 139 32.02 -28.66 -4.63
CA GLU A 139 31.41 -29.32 -3.47
C GLU A 139 32.11 -28.91 -2.18
N LYS A 140 31.36 -28.36 -1.21
CA LYS A 140 31.90 -27.79 0.03
C LYS A 140 32.81 -28.76 0.80
N TYR A 141 32.45 -30.04 0.87
CA TYR A 141 33.22 -31.02 1.65
C TYR A 141 34.69 -31.19 1.21
N LYS A 142 35.06 -30.83 -0.03
CA LYS A 142 36.43 -30.96 -0.52
C LYS A 142 37.43 -30.04 0.18
N TYR A 143 36.95 -28.93 0.74
CA TYR A 143 37.79 -27.90 1.35
C TYR A 143 37.34 -27.47 2.74
N LEU A 144 36.08 -27.69 3.13
CA LEU A 144 35.52 -27.19 4.39
C LEU A 144 36.31 -27.65 5.61
N GLY A 145 36.62 -28.94 5.73
CA GLY A 145 37.37 -29.47 6.88
C GLY A 145 38.78 -28.89 6.96
N LYS A 146 39.43 -28.67 5.80
CA LYS A 146 40.78 -28.10 5.72
C LYS A 146 40.79 -26.61 6.06
N ALA A 147 39.70 -25.90 5.80
CA ALA A 147 39.60 -24.45 5.98
C ALA A 147 39.86 -23.96 7.41
N TYR A 148 39.69 -24.84 8.39
CA TYR A 148 39.86 -24.53 9.82
C TYR A 148 41.25 -24.80 10.37
N PHE A 149 42.16 -25.35 9.54
CA PHE A 149 43.55 -25.57 9.93
C PHE A 149 44.38 -24.31 9.70
N LYS A 150 45.37 -24.10 10.56
CA LYS A 150 46.32 -22.99 10.48
C LYS A 150 46.97 -22.95 9.09
N GLY A 151 47.08 -21.75 8.51
CA GLY A 151 47.66 -21.54 7.17
C GLY A 151 46.71 -21.79 6.00
N ALA A 152 45.55 -22.40 6.21
CA ALA A 152 44.56 -22.60 5.16
C ALA A 152 43.82 -21.30 4.83
N SER A 153 43.73 -20.95 3.55
CA SER A 153 43.04 -19.76 3.05
C SER A 153 42.38 -20.02 1.68
N PRO A 154 41.39 -19.21 1.27
CA PRO A 154 40.86 -19.30 -0.10
C PRO A 154 41.96 -19.20 -1.18
N LYS A 155 43.00 -18.38 -0.94
CA LYS A 155 44.09 -18.11 -1.89
C LYS A 155 44.99 -19.32 -2.14
N ASN A 156 45.21 -20.18 -1.14
CA ASN A 156 46.03 -21.39 -1.28
C ASN A 156 45.18 -22.68 -1.34
N GLN A 157 43.93 -22.57 -1.80
CA GLN A 157 42.97 -23.67 -1.88
C GLN A 157 42.75 -24.42 -0.56
N TYR A 158 42.83 -23.69 0.56
CA TYR A 158 42.76 -24.24 1.91
C TYR A 158 43.81 -25.31 2.20
N THR A 159 45.00 -25.18 1.63
CA THR A 159 46.14 -26.03 1.98
C THR A 159 46.65 -25.64 3.37
N PRO A 160 46.63 -26.56 4.37
CA PRO A 160 47.07 -26.25 5.72
C PRO A 160 48.59 -26.15 5.85
N GLU A 161 49.05 -25.43 6.86
CA GLU A 161 50.46 -25.41 7.31
C GLU A 161 50.84 -26.77 7.92
N TYR A 162 52.10 -27.16 7.78
CA TYR A 162 52.65 -28.39 8.37
C TYR A 162 53.63 -28.06 9.52
N PRO A 163 53.52 -28.72 10.69
CA PRO A 163 52.52 -29.74 11.08
C PRO A 163 51.08 -29.20 11.17
N PRO A 164 50.05 -30.01 10.84
CA PRO A 164 48.66 -29.57 10.89
C PRO A 164 48.30 -29.17 12.32
N SER A 165 47.67 -28.00 12.44
CA SER A 165 47.23 -27.47 13.72
C SER A 165 45.96 -26.63 13.58
N VAL A 166 45.21 -26.52 14.67
CA VAL A 166 44.02 -25.66 14.77
C VAL A 166 44.29 -24.60 15.84
N VAL A 167 43.93 -23.35 15.54
CA VAL A 167 44.10 -22.21 16.45
C VAL A 167 42.74 -21.85 17.05
N LEU A 168 42.66 -21.94 18.38
CA LEU A 168 41.43 -21.78 19.15
C LEU A 168 41.61 -20.67 20.20
N GLU A 169 40.55 -19.95 20.50
CA GLU A 169 40.52 -18.91 21.52
C GLU A 169 39.45 -19.27 22.57
N ASP A 170 39.74 -19.02 23.85
CA ASP A 170 38.73 -19.12 24.90
C ASP A 170 37.79 -17.90 24.83
N ASP A 171 36.50 -18.13 24.62
CA ASP A 171 35.51 -17.04 24.53
C ASP A 171 35.22 -16.42 25.91
N LYS A 172 35.78 -16.94 27.01
CA LYS A 172 35.56 -16.55 28.43
C LYS A 172 34.11 -16.61 28.92
N HIS A 173 33.14 -16.73 28.02
CA HIS A 173 31.72 -16.83 28.28
C HIS A 173 31.36 -18.27 28.63
N GLN A 174 30.81 -18.44 29.84
CA GLN A 174 30.26 -19.70 30.32
C GLN A 174 28.76 -19.55 30.47
N GLU A 175 28.00 -20.54 30.00
CA GLU A 175 26.55 -20.54 30.07
C GLU A 175 26.08 -21.76 30.86
N LYS A 176 25.14 -21.55 31.79
CA LYS A 176 24.49 -22.65 32.50
C LYS A 176 23.30 -23.15 31.70
N SER A 177 23.15 -24.47 31.58
CA SER A 177 22.04 -25.09 30.86
C SER A 177 21.49 -26.29 31.64
N ASN A 178 20.16 -26.38 31.69
CA ASN A 178 19.43 -27.52 32.26
C ASN A 178 18.76 -28.39 31.18
N SER A 179 19.12 -28.20 29.90
CA SER A 179 18.47 -28.82 28.73
C SER A 179 18.54 -30.36 28.69
N TYR A 180 19.40 -30.99 29.49
CA TYR A 180 19.51 -32.45 29.63
C TYR A 180 18.82 -32.90 30.93
N GLY A 181 17.50 -32.76 30.95
CA GLY A 181 16.60 -33.28 31.98
C GLY A 181 16.90 -32.83 33.41
N GLY A 182 17.21 -31.54 33.59
CA GLY A 182 17.38 -30.91 34.92
C GLY A 182 18.78 -31.01 35.51
N THR A 183 19.73 -31.69 34.86
CA THR A 183 21.13 -31.66 35.27
C THR A 183 21.77 -30.35 34.83
N GLU A 184 22.23 -29.52 35.78
CA GLU A 184 22.97 -28.29 35.46
C GLU A 184 24.31 -28.64 34.80
N LEU A 185 24.47 -28.20 33.55
CA LEU A 185 25.70 -28.26 32.76
C LEU A 185 26.29 -26.87 32.62
N ILE A 186 27.62 -26.78 32.64
CA ILE A 186 28.36 -25.57 32.29
C ILE A 186 28.84 -25.73 30.85
N ILE A 187 28.31 -24.89 29.97
CA ILE A 187 28.66 -24.83 28.55
C ILE A 187 29.77 -23.79 28.38
N TYR A 188 30.84 -24.20 27.72
CA TYR A 188 31.96 -23.35 27.33
C TYR A 188 31.88 -23.09 25.84
N LYS A 189 32.22 -21.87 25.42
CA LYS A 189 32.34 -21.50 24.01
C LYS A 189 33.80 -21.42 23.60
N VAL A 190 34.15 -22.17 22.56
CA VAL A 190 35.48 -22.11 21.93
C VAL A 190 35.34 -21.31 20.65
N LYS A 191 36.13 -20.24 20.50
CA LYS A 191 36.20 -19.41 19.29
C LYS A 191 37.24 -19.98 18.32
N ILE A 192 36.90 -20.02 17.03
CA ILE A 192 37.77 -20.57 15.98
C ILE A 192 38.26 -19.43 15.08
N ASN A 193 39.58 -19.37 14.89
CA ASN A 193 40.21 -18.37 14.04
C ASN A 193 40.62 -18.99 12.70
N PHE A 194 40.01 -18.55 11.59
CA PHE A 194 40.30 -19.06 10.26
C PHE A 194 39.98 -18.02 9.16
N ALA A 195 40.68 -18.09 8.02
CA ALA A 195 40.57 -17.10 6.94
C ALA A 195 39.37 -17.33 5.98
N GLY A 196 38.61 -18.40 6.20
CA GLY A 196 37.60 -18.89 5.27
C GLY A 196 36.22 -18.26 5.42
N ALA A 197 35.97 -17.39 6.40
CA ALA A 197 34.70 -16.69 6.55
C ALA A 197 34.90 -15.24 6.99
N ASP A 198 33.94 -14.38 6.65
CA ASP A 198 33.90 -12.97 7.08
C ASP A 198 33.28 -12.81 8.47
N SER A 199 32.80 -13.89 9.07
CA SER A 199 32.15 -13.91 10.38
C SER A 199 32.79 -14.93 11.30
N GLU A 200 32.87 -14.56 12.57
CA GLU A 200 33.39 -15.39 13.65
C GLU A 200 32.57 -16.69 13.81
N ARG A 201 33.24 -17.77 14.24
CA ARG A 201 32.59 -19.06 14.53
C ARG A 201 32.93 -19.51 15.96
N ARG A 202 31.93 -20.04 16.65
CA ARG A 202 32.02 -20.52 18.04
C ARG A 202 31.42 -21.91 18.15
N LEU A 203 32.11 -22.82 18.84
CA LEU A 203 31.64 -24.18 19.13
C LEU A 203 31.33 -24.28 20.62
N SER A 204 30.15 -24.80 20.96
CA SER A 204 29.75 -25.01 22.35
C SER A 204 30.17 -26.41 22.79
N VAL A 205 30.84 -26.51 23.93
CA VAL A 205 31.33 -27.77 24.50
C VAL A 205 31.05 -27.83 26.00
N TYR A 206 30.97 -29.04 26.56
CA TYR A 206 30.75 -29.23 27.99
C TYR A 206 31.45 -30.50 28.48
N LYS A 207 31.79 -30.53 29.77
CA LYS A 207 32.35 -31.72 30.43
C LYS A 207 31.23 -32.56 31.01
N ASP A 208 31.15 -33.83 30.61
CA ASP A 208 30.12 -34.74 31.09
C ASP A 208 30.47 -35.27 32.49
N LYS A 209 29.48 -35.28 33.39
CA LYS A 209 29.70 -35.65 34.79
C LYS A 209 29.77 -37.16 35.00
N GLU A 210 29.24 -37.96 34.07
CA GLU A 210 29.19 -39.42 34.22
C GLU A 210 30.52 -40.09 33.85
N ASP A 211 31.27 -39.56 32.87
CA ASP A 211 32.56 -40.12 32.42
C ASP A 211 33.74 -39.15 32.49
N GLY A 212 33.52 -37.88 32.84
CA GLY A 212 34.55 -36.85 32.94
C GLY A 212 35.14 -36.41 31.60
N GLN A 213 34.61 -36.85 30.46
CA GLN A 213 35.10 -36.48 29.13
C GLN A 213 34.39 -35.22 28.62
N TRP A 214 35.06 -34.47 27.72
CA TRP A 214 34.45 -33.32 27.07
C TRP A 214 33.70 -33.73 25.80
N TYR A 215 32.58 -33.05 25.53
CA TYR A 215 31.69 -33.30 24.38
C TYR A 215 31.18 -31.99 23.77
N ILE A 216 30.75 -32.04 22.51
CA ILE A 216 30.07 -30.94 21.83
C ILE A 216 28.64 -30.83 22.36
N TYR A 217 28.23 -29.61 22.71
CA TYR A 217 26.89 -29.32 23.20
C TYR A 217 25.95 -28.92 22.05
N GLY A 218 24.83 -29.64 21.94
CA GLY A 218 23.75 -29.37 20.99
C GLY A 218 24.19 -29.35 19.52
N ASP A 219 23.41 -28.66 18.67
CA ASP A 219 23.71 -28.50 17.24
C ASP A 219 24.65 -27.31 16.95
N SER A 220 25.49 -26.89 17.91
CA SER A 220 26.40 -25.74 17.74
C SER A 220 27.41 -25.92 16.59
N PHE A 221 27.67 -27.16 16.20
CA PHE A 221 28.49 -27.53 15.04
C PHE A 221 27.87 -27.12 13.69
N MET A 222 26.56 -26.85 13.61
CA MET A 222 25.88 -26.48 12.35
C MET A 222 26.40 -25.18 11.73
N GLY A 223 26.86 -24.21 12.54
CA GLY A 223 27.40 -22.94 12.04
C GLY A 223 28.68 -23.11 11.22
N PHE A 224 29.36 -24.25 11.32
CA PHE A 224 30.65 -24.50 10.66
C PHE A 224 30.53 -25.03 9.23
N VAL A 225 29.33 -25.37 8.76
CA VAL A 225 29.06 -25.79 7.37
C VAL A 225 28.42 -24.70 6.51
N VAL A 226 28.20 -23.51 7.09
CA VAL A 226 27.50 -22.38 6.47
C VAL A 226 28.47 -21.24 6.15
N ASP A 227 28.31 -20.63 4.97
CA ASP A 227 29.00 -19.42 4.50
C ASP A 227 30.53 -19.42 4.64
N ILE A 228 31.18 -20.41 4.01
CA ILE A 228 32.63 -20.41 3.80
C ILE A 228 32.93 -19.93 2.37
N LYS A 229 33.96 -19.07 2.25
CA LYS A 229 34.53 -18.57 1.00
C LYS A 229 34.96 -19.74 0.12
N ARG A 230 34.62 -19.70 -1.16
CA ARG A 230 35.11 -20.67 -2.14
C ARG A 230 36.64 -20.53 -2.30
N PRO A 231 37.38 -21.62 -2.54
CA PRO A 231 38.76 -21.55 -3.03
C PRO A 231 38.87 -20.63 -4.25
N CYS A 232 39.99 -19.91 -4.37
CA CYS A 232 40.30 -19.17 -5.60
C CYS A 232 40.39 -20.15 -6.78
N ILE A 233 39.86 -19.73 -7.92
CA ILE A 233 39.95 -20.47 -9.19
C ILE A 233 41.43 -20.62 -9.54
N SER A 234 41.84 -21.87 -9.76
CA SER A 234 43.17 -22.19 -10.26
C SER A 234 43.28 -22.02 -11.77
N PHE A 235 44.51 -21.83 -12.26
CA PHE A 235 44.76 -21.79 -13.70
C PHE A 235 44.34 -23.10 -14.36
N GLU A 236 44.55 -24.24 -13.71
CA GLU A 236 44.15 -25.57 -14.20
C GLU A 236 42.62 -25.70 -14.36
N GLU A 237 41.83 -25.10 -13.48
CA GLU A 237 40.36 -25.08 -13.60
C GLU A 237 39.89 -24.19 -14.75
N ALA A 238 40.57 -23.05 -15.00
CA ALA A 238 40.24 -22.12 -16.06
C ALA A 238 40.75 -22.58 -17.44
N LEU A 239 41.82 -23.40 -17.48
CA LEU A 239 42.50 -23.84 -18.70
C LEU A 239 41.57 -24.45 -19.77
N PRO A 240 40.56 -25.29 -19.46
CA PRO A 240 39.65 -25.85 -20.46
C PRO A 240 38.79 -24.79 -21.17
N PHE A 241 38.62 -23.62 -20.55
CA PHE A 241 37.83 -22.52 -21.09
C PHE A 241 38.68 -21.45 -21.77
N PHE A 242 40.01 -21.62 -21.75
CA PHE A 242 40.95 -20.70 -22.35
C PHE A 242 40.79 -20.71 -23.87
N LYS A 243 40.39 -19.57 -24.44
CA LYS A 243 40.38 -19.37 -25.88
C LYS A 243 41.68 -18.71 -26.29
N LYS A 244 42.57 -19.46 -26.92
CA LYS A 244 43.73 -18.87 -27.59
C LYS A 244 43.23 -18.13 -28.83
N VAL A 245 43.04 -16.82 -28.71
CA VAL A 245 42.63 -15.98 -29.84
C VAL A 245 43.88 -15.46 -30.54
N VAL A 246 43.92 -15.60 -31.86
CA VAL A 246 44.97 -15.00 -32.70
C VAL A 246 44.41 -13.69 -33.24
N TYR A 247 44.96 -12.58 -32.78
CA TYR A 247 44.55 -11.25 -33.23
C TYR A 247 45.38 -10.81 -34.43
N THR A 248 44.69 -10.26 -35.42
CA THR A 248 45.25 -9.64 -36.62
C THR A 248 45.33 -8.13 -36.37
N TYR A 249 46.54 -7.57 -36.40
CA TYR A 249 46.78 -6.15 -36.14
C TYR A 249 45.95 -5.24 -37.07
N ASN A 250 45.72 -5.66 -38.31
CA ASN A 250 44.97 -4.91 -39.30
C ASN A 250 43.43 -5.01 -39.15
N GLU A 251 42.90 -5.75 -38.16
CA GLU A 251 41.45 -5.90 -37.95
C GLU A 251 40.96 -5.23 -36.65
N GLN A 252 41.73 -4.27 -36.11
CA GLN A 252 41.43 -3.58 -34.83
C GLN A 252 40.77 -2.21 -35.01
N PRO A 253 39.78 -1.85 -34.16
CA PRO A 253 39.17 -0.52 -34.17
C PRO A 253 40.12 0.57 -33.72
N ILE A 254 40.02 1.74 -34.35
CA ILE A 254 40.72 2.94 -33.91
C ILE A 254 40.05 3.43 -32.62
N VAL A 255 40.85 3.66 -31.56
CA VAL A 255 40.37 4.19 -30.28
C VAL A 255 41.14 5.46 -29.94
N ASN A 256 40.42 6.59 -29.92
CA ASN A 256 40.93 7.90 -29.53
C ASN A 256 40.56 8.17 -28.07
N LEU A 257 41.56 8.33 -27.20
CA LEU A 257 41.37 8.62 -25.78
C LEU A 257 41.58 10.12 -25.51
N THR A 258 40.70 10.70 -24.70
CA THR A 258 40.77 12.10 -24.26
C THR A 258 40.41 12.19 -22.79
N GLU A 259 41.08 13.08 -22.04
CA GLU A 259 40.71 13.36 -20.66
C GLU A 259 39.65 14.46 -20.62
N ILE A 260 38.54 14.21 -19.93
CA ILE A 260 37.45 15.17 -19.72
C ILE A 260 37.23 15.40 -18.23
N ARG A 261 36.63 16.54 -17.85
CA ARG A 261 36.25 16.84 -16.46
C ARG A 261 34.73 16.77 -16.30
N ARG A 262 34.24 16.07 -15.28
CA ARG A 262 32.80 15.98 -14.95
C ARG A 262 32.55 16.33 -13.49
N ARG A 263 31.46 17.08 -13.25
CA ARG A 263 30.93 17.36 -11.91
C ARG A 263 30.16 16.16 -11.36
N ASN A 264 30.35 15.86 -10.08
CA ASN A 264 29.72 14.74 -9.39
C ASN A 264 28.31 15.13 -8.90
N THR A 265 27.25 14.77 -9.63
CA THR A 265 25.88 15.21 -9.32
C THR A 265 25.05 14.21 -8.49
N GLN A 266 25.68 13.23 -7.82
CA GLN A 266 24.93 12.07 -7.29
C GLN A 266 25.10 11.78 -5.79
N ASP A 267 25.53 12.74 -4.98
CA ASP A 267 25.45 12.62 -3.52
C ASP A 267 24.44 13.62 -2.96
N SER A 268 23.17 13.21 -2.84
CA SER A 268 22.09 14.05 -2.30
C SER A 268 22.30 14.45 -0.83
N ASN A 269 23.30 13.86 -0.16
CA ASN A 269 23.53 14.03 1.27
C ASN A 269 24.79 14.86 1.60
N ASN A 270 25.56 15.33 0.61
CA ASN A 270 26.81 16.05 0.88
C ASN A 270 26.98 17.29 0.00
N TYR A 271 26.29 18.37 0.37
CA TYR A 271 26.19 19.63 -0.38
C TYR A 271 27.51 20.46 -0.42
N TYR A 272 28.63 19.97 0.12
CA TYR A 272 29.82 20.78 0.39
C TYR A 272 31.09 20.44 -0.39
N ASN A 273 31.08 19.45 -1.30
CA ASN A 273 32.29 19.04 -2.02
C ASN A 273 32.05 18.83 -3.54
N ASP A 274 31.87 19.94 -4.26
CA ASP A 274 31.91 19.99 -5.72
C ASP A 274 33.36 19.78 -6.22
N PHE A 275 33.80 18.53 -6.34
CA PHE A 275 35.08 18.21 -7.00
C PHE A 275 34.82 17.73 -8.44
N GLU A 276 35.37 18.45 -9.42
CA GLU A 276 35.51 17.95 -10.78
C GLU A 276 36.58 16.83 -10.79
N LYS A 277 36.20 15.63 -11.24
CA LYS A 277 37.17 14.55 -11.45
C LYS A 277 37.56 14.44 -12.92
N PRO A 278 38.87 14.26 -13.24
CA PRO A 278 39.29 13.85 -14.57
C PRO A 278 38.82 12.43 -14.85
N LEU A 279 38.25 12.20 -16.03
CA LEU A 279 37.75 10.91 -16.52
C LEU A 279 38.25 10.68 -17.94
N MET A 280 38.47 9.43 -18.32
CA MET A 280 38.77 9.09 -19.71
C MET A 280 37.47 9.04 -20.53
N GLN A 281 37.50 9.68 -21.70
CA GLN A 281 36.53 9.53 -22.76
C GLN A 281 37.21 8.87 -23.96
N ALA A 282 36.57 7.83 -24.50
CA ALA A 282 37.04 7.10 -25.66
C ALA A 282 36.07 7.27 -26.83
N GLN A 283 36.60 7.62 -28.01
CA GLN A 283 35.89 7.47 -29.27
C GLN A 283 36.41 6.21 -29.98
N VAL A 284 35.53 5.22 -30.15
CA VAL A 284 35.83 3.95 -30.83
C VAL A 284 35.28 4.02 -32.25
N ILE A 285 36.12 3.87 -33.27
CA ILE A 285 35.77 3.94 -34.69
C ILE A 285 35.98 2.54 -35.31
N PHE A 286 34.93 1.98 -35.94
CA PHE A 286 34.96 0.65 -36.57
C PHE A 286 35.61 0.66 -37.96
N THR A 287 36.74 1.35 -38.09
CA THR A 287 37.65 1.27 -39.23
C THR A 287 39.03 0.87 -38.74
N ASN A 288 39.77 0.13 -39.57
CA ASN A 288 41.17 -0.16 -39.29
C ASN A 288 42.09 1.01 -39.71
N ILE A 289 43.39 0.85 -39.48
CA ILE A 289 44.42 1.82 -39.87
C ILE A 289 44.48 2.10 -41.38
N ASN A 290 43.95 1.21 -42.22
CA ASN A 290 43.85 1.35 -43.67
C ASN A 290 42.50 1.94 -44.11
N ASN A 291 41.68 2.41 -43.16
CA ASN A 291 40.34 2.93 -43.37
C ASN A 291 39.33 1.89 -43.93
N GLU A 292 39.60 0.60 -43.74
CA GLU A 292 38.69 -0.49 -44.10
C GLU A 292 37.64 -0.70 -43.00
N ASN A 293 36.40 -1.02 -43.38
CA ASN A 293 35.31 -1.28 -42.45
C ASN A 293 35.52 -2.63 -41.74
N ILE A 294 35.63 -2.60 -40.42
CA ILE A 294 35.82 -3.78 -39.56
C ILE A 294 34.65 -3.96 -38.57
N PHE A 295 33.49 -3.40 -38.91
CA PHE A 295 32.30 -3.50 -38.06
C PHE A 295 31.94 -4.96 -37.75
N PRO A 296 31.86 -5.36 -36.46
CA PRO A 296 31.63 -6.74 -36.08
C PRO A 296 30.13 -7.08 -36.13
N ASP A 297 29.62 -7.46 -37.30
CA ASP A 297 28.23 -7.88 -37.51
C ASP A 297 28.00 -9.40 -37.42
N THR A 298 29.02 -10.15 -36.98
CA THR A 298 28.96 -11.59 -36.68
C THR A 298 29.82 -11.91 -35.47
N ALA A 299 29.55 -13.05 -34.81
CA ALA A 299 30.37 -13.54 -33.72
C ALA A 299 31.81 -13.85 -34.17
N ASP A 300 31.99 -14.33 -35.40
CA ASP A 300 33.31 -14.61 -35.97
C ASP A 300 34.14 -13.34 -36.18
N LYS A 301 33.52 -12.24 -36.65
CA LYS A 301 34.21 -10.95 -36.76
C LYS A 301 34.52 -10.36 -35.40
N LEU A 302 33.58 -10.44 -34.46
CA LEU A 302 33.77 -9.98 -33.09
C LEU A 302 34.92 -10.72 -32.40
N ALA A 303 35.06 -12.02 -32.63
CA ALA A 303 36.11 -12.85 -32.03
C ALA A 303 37.54 -12.44 -32.46
N LYS A 304 37.70 -11.68 -33.55
CA LYS A 304 39.01 -11.19 -34.02
C LYS A 304 39.41 -9.83 -33.44
N ILE A 305 38.48 -9.15 -32.76
CA ILE A 305 38.76 -7.88 -32.10
C ILE A 305 39.46 -8.16 -30.77
N ASP A 306 40.65 -7.58 -30.60
CA ASP A 306 41.38 -7.66 -29.34
C ASP A 306 40.76 -6.71 -28.32
N ARG A 307 40.20 -7.31 -27.27
CA ARG A 307 39.63 -6.61 -26.13
C ARG A 307 40.48 -6.88 -24.89
N SER A 308 41.76 -7.21 -25.03
CA SER A 308 42.70 -7.29 -23.90
C SER A 308 43.36 -5.95 -23.60
N GLY A 309 43.98 -5.89 -22.44
CA GLY A 309 44.81 -4.77 -22.00
C GLY A 309 45.80 -5.21 -20.92
N PRO A 310 46.77 -4.36 -20.55
CA PRO A 310 47.67 -4.65 -19.44
C PRO A 310 46.87 -4.79 -18.14
N TYR A 311 46.96 -5.96 -17.49
CA TYR A 311 46.15 -6.27 -16.32
C TYR A 311 46.38 -5.24 -15.21
N GLY A 312 45.33 -4.49 -14.87
CA GLY A 312 45.35 -3.46 -13.82
C GLY A 312 45.79 -2.04 -14.24
N ASP A 313 46.11 -1.76 -15.52
CA ASP A 313 46.46 -0.42 -15.99
C ASP A 313 45.29 0.29 -16.71
N LEU A 314 44.47 1.01 -15.94
CA LEU A 314 43.31 1.74 -16.47
C LEU A 314 43.66 2.93 -17.37
N ARG A 315 44.86 3.50 -17.28
CA ARG A 315 45.21 4.69 -18.06
C ARG A 315 45.49 4.36 -19.52
N ASN A 316 45.90 3.13 -19.80
CA ASN A 316 46.25 2.67 -21.15
C ASN A 316 45.32 1.58 -21.71
N ASP A 317 44.38 1.06 -20.90
CA ASP A 317 43.51 -0.03 -21.32
C ASP A 317 42.32 0.44 -22.18
N LYS A 318 42.40 0.16 -23.48
CA LYS A 318 41.33 0.43 -24.46
C LYS A 318 40.26 -0.67 -24.50
N GLY A 319 40.56 -1.86 -23.99
CA GLY A 319 39.72 -3.06 -24.10
C GLY A 319 38.34 -2.89 -23.48
N ARG A 320 38.24 -2.17 -22.35
CA ARG A 320 36.96 -1.87 -21.70
C ARG A 320 36.00 -1.08 -22.59
N PHE A 321 36.51 -0.08 -23.32
CA PHE A 321 35.71 0.73 -24.26
C PHE A 321 35.36 -0.06 -25.51
N ILE A 322 36.28 -0.87 -26.02
CA ILE A 322 36.05 -1.75 -27.18
C ILE A 322 34.96 -2.77 -26.87
N THR A 323 34.95 -3.39 -25.68
CA THR A 323 33.89 -4.34 -25.26
C THR A 323 32.50 -3.70 -25.28
N VAL A 324 32.37 -2.45 -24.83
CA VAL A 324 31.09 -1.73 -24.83
C VAL A 324 30.69 -1.28 -26.24
N ALA A 325 31.65 -0.83 -27.06
CA ALA A 325 31.38 -0.51 -28.45
C ALA A 325 30.92 -1.77 -29.24
N ALA A 326 31.56 -2.92 -28.99
CA ALA A 326 31.18 -4.20 -29.59
C ALA A 326 29.76 -4.65 -29.17
N TYR A 327 29.35 -4.34 -27.93
CA TYR A 327 27.98 -4.54 -27.49
C TYR A 327 26.98 -3.71 -28.31
N PHE A 328 27.28 -2.43 -28.61
CA PHE A 328 26.43 -1.63 -29.49
C PHE A 328 26.42 -2.12 -30.94
N ALA A 329 27.53 -2.69 -31.42
CA ALA A 329 27.56 -3.36 -32.71
C ALA A 329 26.63 -4.60 -32.75
N ALA A 330 26.58 -5.37 -31.65
CA ALA A 330 25.65 -6.49 -31.49
C ALA A 330 24.18 -6.02 -31.53
N LEU A 331 23.85 -4.92 -30.84
CA LEU A 331 22.51 -4.32 -30.89
C LEU A 331 22.13 -3.83 -32.29
N LYS A 332 23.04 -3.17 -33.01
CA LYS A 332 22.84 -2.71 -34.39
C LYS A 332 22.64 -3.85 -35.38
N THR A 333 23.21 -5.01 -35.09
CA THR A 333 23.10 -6.22 -35.93
C THR A 333 21.79 -6.97 -35.69
N TRP A 334 21.09 -6.71 -34.60
CA TRP A 334 19.93 -7.49 -34.20
C TRP A 334 18.75 -7.30 -35.15
N THR A 335 18.30 -8.41 -35.72
CA THR A 335 17.01 -8.57 -36.41
C THR A 335 16.42 -9.92 -36.03
N PRO A 336 15.12 -10.20 -36.25
CA PRO A 336 14.55 -11.52 -36.03
C PRO A 336 15.33 -12.64 -36.74
N GLU A 337 15.86 -12.37 -37.94
CA GLU A 337 16.67 -13.30 -38.74
C GLU A 337 18.08 -13.49 -38.18
N LYS A 338 18.69 -12.41 -37.64
CA LYS A 338 20.04 -12.43 -37.06
C LYS A 338 20.07 -12.69 -35.55
N ALA A 339 18.93 -12.93 -34.89
CA ALA A 339 18.85 -13.08 -33.44
C ALA A 339 19.78 -14.18 -32.89
N ASN A 340 19.90 -15.30 -33.61
CA ASN A 340 20.81 -16.39 -33.23
C ASN A 340 22.29 -15.97 -33.31
N GLU A 341 22.64 -15.15 -34.30
CA GLU A 341 24.00 -14.66 -34.48
C GLU A 341 24.36 -13.63 -33.39
N VAL A 342 23.44 -12.71 -33.09
CA VAL A 342 23.63 -11.76 -31.99
C VAL A 342 23.69 -12.46 -30.63
N ASN A 343 22.94 -13.54 -30.42
CA ASN A 343 23.07 -14.34 -29.20
C ASN A 343 24.48 -14.92 -29.02
N LYS A 344 25.14 -15.35 -30.11
CA LYS A 344 26.55 -15.79 -30.05
C LYS A 344 27.49 -14.62 -29.73
N MET A 345 27.24 -13.44 -30.31
CA MET A 345 28.01 -12.23 -29.99
C MET A 345 27.88 -11.87 -28.50
N MET A 346 26.67 -11.89 -27.96
CA MET A 346 26.42 -11.64 -26.53
C MET A 346 27.12 -12.67 -25.64
N THR A 347 27.09 -13.96 -26.02
CA THR A 347 27.87 -15.00 -25.33
C THR A 347 29.37 -14.67 -25.31
N LEU A 348 29.96 -14.17 -26.40
CA LEU A 348 31.38 -13.75 -26.43
C LEU A 348 31.68 -12.53 -25.54
N LEU A 349 30.72 -11.63 -25.38
CA LEU A 349 30.86 -10.42 -24.57
C LEU A 349 30.62 -10.68 -23.08
N CYS A 350 29.82 -11.69 -22.72
CA CYS A 350 29.38 -11.95 -21.34
C CYS A 350 30.02 -13.18 -20.67
N GLU A 351 30.43 -14.21 -21.43
CA GLU A 351 30.98 -15.45 -20.87
C GLU A 351 32.51 -15.50 -20.92
N SER A 352 33.15 -15.36 -19.76
CA SER A 352 34.59 -15.49 -19.57
C SER A 352 35.01 -16.89 -19.09
N PRO A 353 36.31 -17.23 -19.11
CA PRO A 353 36.83 -18.41 -18.42
C PRO A 353 36.37 -18.49 -16.96
N THR A 354 36.47 -17.38 -16.21
CA THR A 354 36.02 -17.31 -14.82
C THR A 354 34.53 -17.60 -14.67
N SER A 355 33.66 -16.98 -15.48
CA SER A 355 32.22 -17.22 -15.35
C SER A 355 31.85 -18.68 -15.64
N LYS A 356 32.59 -19.35 -16.53
CA LYS A 356 32.39 -20.77 -16.86
C LYS A 356 32.84 -21.70 -15.75
N VAL A 357 33.98 -21.41 -15.11
CA VAL A 357 34.43 -22.17 -13.93
C VAL A 357 33.43 -22.04 -12.77
N LEU A 358 32.83 -20.86 -12.61
CA LEU A 358 31.83 -20.61 -11.57
C LEU A 358 30.44 -21.21 -11.90
N ASP A 359 30.25 -21.79 -13.09
CA ASP A 359 28.94 -22.21 -13.61
C ASP A 359 27.90 -21.07 -13.61
N ARG A 360 28.38 -19.82 -13.78
CA ARG A 360 27.54 -18.63 -13.85
C ARG A 360 27.21 -18.35 -15.31
N GLN A 361 26.03 -18.78 -15.75
CA GLN A 361 25.50 -18.38 -17.06
C GLN A 361 25.10 -16.90 -17.03
N VAL A 362 25.99 -16.03 -17.53
CA VAL A 362 25.76 -14.57 -17.62
C VAL A 362 24.78 -14.20 -18.74
N PHE A 363 24.59 -15.06 -19.75
CA PHE A 363 23.64 -14.85 -20.85
C PHE A 363 22.87 -16.14 -21.17
N ASN A 364 21.80 -16.39 -20.42
CA ASN A 364 21.04 -17.65 -20.44
C ASN A 364 19.80 -17.61 -21.37
N ALA A 365 18.95 -18.63 -21.31
CA ALA A 365 17.72 -18.70 -22.12
C ALA A 365 16.71 -17.58 -21.82
N PHE A 366 16.62 -17.14 -20.56
CA PHE A 366 15.80 -16.00 -20.17
C PHE A 366 16.33 -14.71 -20.80
N ASP A 367 17.65 -14.50 -20.82
CA ASP A 367 18.25 -13.31 -21.43
C ASP A 367 18.02 -13.24 -22.94
N LYS A 368 18.05 -14.39 -23.61
CA LYS A 368 17.69 -14.50 -25.03
C LYS A 368 16.23 -14.12 -25.28
N SER A 369 15.30 -14.56 -24.42
CA SER A 369 13.90 -14.15 -24.49
C SER A 369 13.75 -12.66 -24.21
N PHE A 370 14.40 -12.15 -23.16
CA PHE A 370 14.37 -10.74 -22.80
C PHE A 370 14.81 -9.84 -23.95
N MET A 371 15.90 -10.17 -24.65
CA MET A 371 16.33 -9.42 -25.82
C MET A 371 15.27 -9.48 -26.92
N LYS A 372 14.77 -10.68 -27.25
CA LYS A 372 13.75 -10.87 -28.30
C LYS A 372 12.50 -10.05 -28.00
N ASP A 373 11.98 -10.14 -26.79
CA ASP A 373 10.73 -9.50 -26.41
C ASP A 373 10.87 -7.99 -26.40
N ASN A 374 11.99 -7.45 -25.92
CA ASN A 374 12.18 -5.99 -25.87
C ASN A 374 12.56 -5.37 -27.22
N LEU A 375 13.35 -6.07 -28.03
CA LEU A 375 13.76 -5.56 -29.35
C LEU A 375 12.64 -5.68 -30.39
N SER A 376 11.71 -6.62 -30.21
CA SER A 376 10.54 -6.80 -31.10
C SER A 376 9.38 -5.84 -30.79
N LYS A 377 9.38 -5.16 -29.63
CA LYS A 377 8.35 -4.17 -29.30
C LYS A 377 8.35 -3.03 -30.33
N SER A 378 7.17 -2.56 -30.71
CA SER A 378 7.04 -1.40 -31.59
C SER A 378 7.47 -0.13 -30.85
N LEU A 379 8.42 0.61 -31.42
CA LEU A 379 8.83 1.93 -30.93
C LEU A 379 7.93 3.02 -31.54
N ILE A 380 7.71 2.92 -32.86
CA ILE A 380 6.73 3.71 -33.63
C ILE A 380 5.72 2.73 -34.22
N LYS A 381 4.51 3.19 -34.57
CA LYS A 381 3.46 2.36 -35.18
C LYS A 381 4.04 1.43 -36.26
N ASN A 382 3.90 0.12 -36.05
CA ASN A 382 4.37 -0.94 -36.95
C ASN A 382 5.90 -0.98 -37.20
N THR A 383 6.70 -0.29 -36.39
CA THR A 383 8.16 -0.27 -36.53
C THR A 383 8.84 -0.76 -35.25
N PRO A 384 9.49 -1.93 -35.29
CA PRO A 384 10.14 -2.51 -34.12
C PRO A 384 11.33 -1.69 -33.62
N LYS A 385 11.59 -1.76 -32.30
CA LYS A 385 12.67 -1.07 -31.59
C LYS A 385 14.05 -1.36 -32.15
N TYR A 386 14.31 -2.58 -32.64
CA TYR A 386 15.60 -2.96 -33.19
C TYR A 386 16.06 -2.13 -34.40
N LYS A 387 15.14 -1.52 -35.15
CA LYS A 387 15.48 -0.66 -36.29
C LYS A 387 16.18 0.64 -35.89
N TYR A 388 16.01 1.07 -34.64
CA TYR A 388 16.50 2.36 -34.15
C TYR A 388 17.50 2.20 -33.01
N LEU A 389 17.25 1.27 -32.08
CA LEU A 389 18.00 1.15 -30.83
C LEU A 389 19.49 0.95 -31.07
N GLY A 390 19.85 0.02 -31.96
CA GLY A 390 21.25 -0.25 -32.25
C GLY A 390 21.96 0.93 -32.91
N ASN A 391 21.27 1.69 -33.76
CA ASN A 391 21.85 2.88 -34.39
C ASN A 391 21.99 4.06 -33.43
N SER A 392 21.12 4.16 -32.43
CA SER A 392 21.07 5.31 -31.51
C SER A 392 22.35 5.55 -30.71
N TYR A 393 23.21 4.53 -30.60
CA TYR A 393 24.48 4.60 -29.87
C TYR A 393 25.68 5.04 -30.73
N PHE A 394 25.47 5.28 -32.03
CA PHE A 394 26.54 5.67 -32.94
C PHE A 394 26.58 7.19 -33.16
N ASP A 395 27.79 7.73 -33.28
CA ASP A 395 28.01 9.16 -33.42
C ASP A 395 27.24 9.73 -34.63
N GLY A 396 26.51 10.82 -34.39
CA GLY A 396 25.67 11.49 -35.38
C GLY A 396 24.29 10.88 -35.59
N ALA A 397 23.94 9.78 -34.94
CA ALA A 397 22.57 9.30 -34.87
C ALA A 397 21.79 10.14 -33.85
N THR A 398 20.71 10.77 -34.29
CA THR A 398 19.85 11.63 -33.46
C THR A 398 18.39 11.25 -33.69
N PRO A 399 17.46 11.58 -32.77
CA PRO A 399 16.04 11.48 -33.06
C PRO A 399 15.65 12.24 -34.34
N TYR A 400 16.31 13.36 -34.64
CA TYR A 400 16.02 14.25 -35.77
C TYR A 400 16.39 13.70 -37.14
N ASN A 401 17.28 12.71 -37.22
CA ASN A 401 17.67 12.08 -38.47
C ASN A 401 17.31 10.59 -38.50
N GLU A 402 16.25 10.20 -37.80
CA GLU A 402 15.79 8.81 -37.72
C GLU A 402 16.86 7.82 -37.24
N TYR A 403 17.76 8.30 -36.37
CA TYR A 403 18.94 7.58 -35.90
C TYR A 403 19.85 7.10 -37.04
N GLN A 404 20.01 7.88 -38.11
CA GLN A 404 21.01 7.60 -39.14
C GLN A 404 22.40 8.05 -38.64
N PRO A 405 23.38 7.15 -38.43
CA PRO A 405 24.70 7.53 -37.97
C PRO A 405 25.53 8.23 -39.06
N ARG A 406 26.59 8.94 -38.66
CA ARG A 406 27.57 9.53 -39.62
C ARG A 406 28.27 8.46 -40.46
N MET A 407 28.81 8.88 -41.61
CA MET A 407 29.73 8.04 -42.38
C MET A 407 30.98 7.74 -41.53
N SER A 408 31.29 6.45 -41.34
CA SER A 408 32.16 5.86 -40.30
C SER A 408 31.46 5.64 -38.97
N LEU A 409 31.08 4.37 -38.73
CA LEU A 409 30.44 3.95 -37.48
C LEU A 409 31.41 4.14 -36.32
N SER A 410 31.10 5.12 -35.45
CA SER A 410 31.88 5.46 -34.26
C SER A 410 30.97 5.56 -33.03
N VAL A 411 31.54 5.36 -31.84
CA VAL A 411 30.84 5.40 -30.55
C VAL A 411 31.70 6.19 -29.56
N THR A 412 31.09 7.17 -28.88
CA THR A 412 31.72 7.90 -27.77
C THR A 412 31.30 7.35 -26.40
N LEU A 413 32.27 7.03 -25.54
CA LEU A 413 32.12 6.40 -24.22
C LEU A 413 32.94 7.11 -23.15
N GLU A 414 32.50 7.11 -21.90
CA GLU A 414 33.17 7.76 -20.76
C GLU A 414 33.34 6.79 -19.58
N ASP A 415 34.42 6.91 -18.81
CA ASP A 415 34.50 6.27 -17.50
C ASP A 415 33.49 6.89 -16.52
N TYR A 416 32.99 6.09 -15.58
CA TYR A 416 32.15 6.57 -14.48
C TYR A 416 32.98 7.22 -13.36
N VAL A 417 32.35 8.08 -12.55
CA VAL A 417 33.02 8.95 -11.54
C VAL A 417 33.63 8.18 -10.34
N TYR A 418 33.36 6.86 -10.23
CA TYR A 418 33.79 6.00 -9.12
C TYR A 418 34.86 4.99 -9.53
N ASP A 419 35.84 4.79 -8.65
CA ASP A 419 36.86 3.76 -8.75
C ASP A 419 36.19 2.36 -8.65
N GLY A 420 36.63 1.42 -9.48
CA GLY A 420 35.97 0.12 -9.64
C GLY A 420 35.88 -0.71 -8.34
N VAL A 421 34.99 -1.69 -8.32
CA VAL A 421 34.73 -2.55 -7.14
C VAL A 421 35.40 -3.90 -7.30
N TRP A 422 36.25 -4.30 -6.35
CA TRP A 422 36.86 -5.63 -6.34
C TRP A 422 35.82 -6.72 -6.12
N SER A 423 35.82 -7.73 -6.98
CA SER A 423 35.01 -8.94 -6.86
C SER A 423 35.89 -10.13 -6.50
N ASN A 424 35.64 -10.75 -5.34
CA ASN A 424 36.31 -11.99 -4.94
C ASN A 424 35.97 -13.17 -5.86
N ASP A 425 34.74 -13.24 -6.39
CA ASP A 425 34.30 -14.34 -7.26
C ASP A 425 35.04 -14.31 -8.60
N TYR A 426 35.00 -13.17 -9.27
CA TYR A 426 35.68 -12.93 -10.54
C TYR A 426 37.20 -12.66 -10.40
N GLN A 427 37.71 -12.52 -9.18
CA GLN A 427 39.12 -12.20 -8.87
C GLN A 427 39.64 -11.00 -9.66
N THR A 428 38.82 -9.96 -9.78
CA THR A 428 39.16 -8.75 -10.54
C THR A 428 38.31 -7.56 -10.11
N THR A 429 38.60 -6.39 -10.65
CA THR A 429 37.85 -5.15 -10.41
C THR A 429 36.77 -4.94 -11.47
N ILE A 430 35.56 -4.59 -11.02
CA ILE A 430 34.41 -4.26 -11.88
C ILE A 430 34.36 -2.74 -12.07
N TYR A 431 34.38 -2.31 -13.33
CA TYR A 431 34.33 -0.91 -13.76
C TYR A 431 32.98 -0.58 -14.40
N ARG A 432 32.62 0.71 -14.44
CA ARG A 432 31.41 1.20 -15.12
C ARG A 432 31.79 2.14 -16.26
N ILE A 433 31.24 1.87 -17.44
CA ILE A 433 31.40 2.69 -18.64
C ILE A 433 30.07 3.33 -18.98
N VAL A 434 30.07 4.63 -19.23
CA VAL A 434 28.90 5.47 -19.51
C VAL A 434 28.80 5.78 -20.99
N SER A 435 27.60 5.70 -21.55
CA SER A 435 27.28 6.31 -22.84
C SER A 435 26.29 7.45 -22.65
N ARG A 436 26.59 8.59 -23.29
CA ARG A 436 25.74 9.77 -23.37
C ARG A 436 25.38 9.98 -24.83
N PHE A 437 24.16 9.60 -25.20
CA PHE A 437 23.65 9.71 -26.57
C PHE A 437 22.32 10.48 -26.55
N GLU A 438 22.00 11.17 -27.65
CA GLU A 438 20.81 12.03 -27.71
C GLU A 438 19.48 11.26 -27.60
N GLY A 439 19.51 9.95 -27.83
CA GLY A 439 18.35 9.07 -27.78
C GLY A 439 17.88 8.69 -26.37
N ALA A 440 18.46 9.24 -25.28
CA ALA A 440 17.97 9.04 -23.92
C ALA A 440 18.08 10.33 -23.08
N ASP A 441 17.17 10.49 -22.10
CA ASP A 441 17.17 11.64 -21.18
C ASP A 441 18.26 11.55 -20.11
N ASN A 442 18.66 10.32 -19.78
CA ASN A 442 19.67 10.04 -18.76
C ASN A 442 20.81 9.21 -19.34
N ALA A 443 22.02 9.47 -18.83
CA ALA A 443 23.20 8.66 -19.14
C ALA A 443 22.99 7.21 -18.69
N ARG A 444 23.49 6.26 -19.49
CA ARG A 444 23.40 4.83 -19.21
C ARG A 444 24.78 4.27 -18.94
N SER A 445 24.90 3.33 -18.00
CA SER A 445 26.17 2.70 -17.66
C SER A 445 26.14 1.19 -17.78
N ILE A 446 27.20 0.60 -18.32
CA ILE A 446 27.43 -0.84 -18.38
C ILE A 446 28.60 -1.20 -17.49
N SER A 447 28.49 -2.31 -16.76
CA SER A 447 29.56 -2.80 -15.91
C SER A 447 30.43 -3.77 -16.70
N VAL A 448 31.75 -3.65 -16.59
CA VAL A 448 32.73 -4.50 -17.29
C VAL A 448 33.84 -4.91 -16.34
N TYR A 449 34.46 -6.05 -16.61
CA TYR A 449 35.60 -6.56 -15.84
C TYR A 449 36.61 -7.21 -16.76
N GLN A 450 37.88 -7.21 -16.36
CA GLN A 450 38.94 -7.92 -17.07
C GLN A 450 39.14 -9.29 -16.43
N ASP A 451 38.97 -10.36 -17.21
CA ASP A 451 39.17 -11.72 -16.71
C ASP A 451 40.67 -11.97 -16.45
N PRO A 452 41.05 -12.48 -15.27
CA PRO A 452 42.45 -12.64 -14.88
C PRO A 452 43.19 -13.75 -15.65
N PHE A 453 42.47 -14.62 -16.36
CA PHE A 453 43.08 -15.73 -17.08
C PHE A 453 43.42 -15.33 -18.51
N ASP A 454 42.43 -14.88 -19.29
CA ASP A 454 42.64 -14.53 -20.71
C ASP A 454 42.92 -13.03 -20.96
N CYS A 455 42.90 -12.21 -19.90
CA CYS A 455 43.12 -10.76 -19.93
C CYS A 455 42.11 -9.99 -20.81
N GLN A 456 41.01 -10.62 -21.25
CA GLN A 456 39.97 -9.97 -22.06
C GLN A 456 38.94 -9.27 -21.17
N TRP A 457 38.32 -8.22 -21.71
CA TRP A 457 37.23 -7.50 -21.05
C TRP A 457 35.87 -8.11 -21.34
N TYR A 458 35.06 -8.32 -20.31
CA TYR A 458 33.72 -8.91 -20.38
C TYR A 458 32.69 -8.01 -19.72
N ILE A 459 31.43 -8.11 -20.16
CA ILE A 459 30.29 -7.47 -19.53
C ILE A 459 29.98 -8.19 -18.22
N HIS A 460 29.89 -7.44 -17.13
CA HIS A 460 29.56 -7.96 -15.81
C HIS A 460 28.04 -8.01 -15.60
N GLY A 461 27.52 -9.21 -15.33
CA GLY A 461 26.14 -9.46 -14.93
C GLY A 461 25.11 -8.91 -15.92
N ASP A 462 23.98 -8.45 -15.39
CA ASP A 462 22.81 -7.96 -16.14
C ASP A 462 22.94 -6.53 -16.65
N SER A 463 24.12 -5.91 -16.55
CA SER A 463 24.29 -4.48 -16.84
C SER A 463 24.01 -4.10 -18.30
N TYR A 464 24.10 -5.05 -19.25
CA TYR A 464 23.68 -4.85 -20.64
C TYR A 464 22.17 -4.54 -20.78
N LYS A 465 21.32 -4.98 -19.84
CA LYS A 465 19.87 -4.75 -19.91
C LYS A 465 19.51 -3.27 -19.86
N ALA A 466 20.35 -2.45 -19.21
CA ALA A 466 20.16 -0.99 -19.11
C ALA A 466 20.06 -0.32 -20.49
N PHE A 467 20.77 -0.83 -21.49
CA PHE A 467 20.80 -0.28 -22.84
C PHE A 467 19.73 -0.85 -23.78
N ILE A 468 18.97 -1.84 -23.31
CA ILE A 468 17.82 -2.41 -24.03
C ILE A 468 16.51 -1.67 -23.65
N SER A 469 16.58 -0.72 -22.71
CA SER A 469 15.47 0.14 -22.25
C SER A 469 15.13 1.28 -23.23
N ASP A 470 14.01 2.01 -23.01
CA ASP A 470 13.36 2.88 -24.02
C ASP A 470 14.25 4.02 -24.51
N VAL A 471 14.33 4.18 -25.84
CA VAL A 471 15.01 5.30 -26.51
C VAL A 471 13.96 6.28 -27.01
N LYS A 472 14.32 7.55 -27.20
CA LYS A 472 13.43 8.57 -27.76
C LYS A 472 12.86 8.11 -29.10
N ASN A 473 11.62 8.47 -29.37
CA ASN A 473 11.01 8.18 -30.67
C ASN A 473 11.77 8.97 -31.76
N PRO A 474 12.06 8.36 -32.92
CA PRO A 474 12.60 9.12 -34.05
C PRO A 474 11.55 10.13 -34.54
N ILE A 475 12.02 11.31 -34.93
CA ILE A 475 11.22 12.38 -35.49
C ILE A 475 11.11 12.10 -36.99
N LEU A 476 9.91 11.74 -37.42
CA LEU A 476 9.62 11.37 -38.80
C LEU A 476 9.49 12.60 -39.69
N SER A 477 9.87 12.46 -40.96
CA SER A 477 9.63 13.49 -41.98
C SER A 477 8.14 13.84 -42.09
N GLU A 478 7.83 15.11 -42.39
CA GLU A 478 6.44 15.56 -42.59
C GLU A 478 5.73 14.70 -43.65
N GLN A 479 6.40 14.38 -44.76
CA GLN A 479 5.82 13.56 -45.82
C GLN A 479 5.38 12.17 -45.32
N SER A 480 6.21 11.49 -44.52
CA SER A 480 5.87 10.17 -43.97
C SER A 480 4.69 10.24 -43.00
N VAL A 481 4.61 11.30 -42.17
CA VAL A 481 3.51 11.48 -41.23
C VAL A 481 2.20 11.80 -41.95
N VAL A 482 2.26 12.65 -42.98
CA VAL A 482 1.11 13.00 -43.83
C VAL A 482 0.53 11.77 -44.51
N GLU A 483 1.37 10.92 -45.11
CA GLU A 483 0.91 9.69 -45.76
C GLU A 483 0.20 8.73 -44.79
N MET A 484 0.75 8.58 -43.57
CA MET A 484 0.12 7.77 -42.51
C MET A 484 -1.23 8.33 -42.07
N TYR A 485 -1.35 9.65 -41.92
CA TYR A 485 -2.58 10.30 -41.50
C TYR A 485 -3.65 10.25 -42.60
N LYS A 486 -3.27 10.51 -43.86
CA LYS A 486 -4.14 10.39 -45.04
C LYS A 486 -4.69 8.97 -45.19
N LYS A 487 -3.86 7.94 -44.98
CA LYS A 487 -4.31 6.54 -45.02
C LYS A 487 -5.40 6.25 -43.97
N LYS A 488 -5.38 6.90 -42.81
CA LYS A 488 -6.35 6.69 -41.72
C LYS A 488 -7.64 7.48 -41.91
N TYR A 489 -7.56 8.77 -42.28
CA TYR A 489 -8.73 9.67 -42.27
C TYR A 489 -9.13 10.22 -43.65
N ASN A 490 -8.43 9.83 -44.71
CA ASN A 490 -8.63 10.30 -46.08
C ASN A 490 -8.60 11.85 -46.21
N CYS A 491 -7.84 12.52 -45.34
CA CYS A 491 -7.67 13.98 -45.35
C CYS A 491 -6.37 14.37 -44.63
N TYR A 492 -5.88 15.57 -44.92
CA TYR A 492 -4.79 16.24 -44.20
C TYR A 492 -5.20 17.70 -43.99
N ALA A 493 -5.11 18.23 -42.76
CA ALA A 493 -5.76 19.49 -42.43
C ALA A 493 -5.23 20.70 -43.22
N LYS A 494 -3.93 20.70 -43.59
CA LYS A 494 -3.34 21.73 -44.47
C LYS A 494 -3.93 21.74 -45.89
N GLU A 495 -4.60 20.67 -46.33
CA GLU A 495 -5.24 20.55 -47.65
C GLU A 495 -6.74 20.88 -47.61
N ILE A 496 -7.31 21.13 -46.43
CA ILE A 496 -8.73 21.44 -46.27
C ILE A 496 -8.94 22.94 -46.47
N SER A 497 -9.79 23.32 -47.43
CA SER A 497 -10.29 24.69 -47.55
C SER A 497 -11.40 24.91 -46.54
N TYR A 498 -11.17 25.79 -45.55
CA TYR A 498 -12.15 26.13 -44.53
C TYR A 498 -13.08 27.25 -44.99
N ASN A 499 -14.39 26.98 -45.00
CA ASN A 499 -15.40 28.00 -45.29
C ASN A 499 -15.75 28.75 -43.99
N GLY A 500 -15.64 30.08 -44.02
CA GLY A 500 -16.02 30.94 -42.89
C GLY A 500 -17.46 30.74 -42.44
N ALA A 501 -18.39 30.40 -43.35
CA ALA A 501 -19.81 30.17 -43.03
C ALA A 501 -20.09 28.85 -42.28
N ASP A 502 -19.12 27.95 -42.20
CA ASP A 502 -19.24 26.66 -41.50
C ASP A 502 -18.51 26.67 -40.13
N GLN A 503 -17.94 27.81 -39.71
CA GLN A 503 -17.23 27.96 -38.45
C GLN A 503 -18.17 28.41 -37.32
N PRO A 504 -17.97 27.93 -36.07
CA PRO A 504 -18.63 28.51 -34.91
C PRO A 504 -18.14 29.95 -34.68
N SER A 505 -19.01 30.81 -34.17
CA SER A 505 -18.62 32.16 -33.75
C SER A 505 -17.95 32.09 -32.37
N ILE A 506 -16.86 32.84 -32.18
CA ILE A 506 -16.07 32.86 -30.95
C ILE A 506 -15.98 34.30 -30.44
N ASN A 507 -16.41 34.52 -29.20
CA ASN A 507 -16.23 35.79 -28.50
C ASN A 507 -15.36 35.55 -27.26
N VAL A 508 -14.25 36.28 -27.10
CA VAL A 508 -13.31 36.13 -25.98
C VAL A 508 -13.32 37.39 -25.13
N GLN A 509 -13.46 37.20 -23.82
CA GLN A 509 -13.33 38.26 -22.81
C GLN A 509 -12.34 37.85 -21.71
N GLU A 510 -11.88 38.80 -20.92
CA GLU A 510 -11.06 38.50 -19.72
C GLU A 510 -11.93 38.41 -18.48
N VAL A 511 -11.66 37.43 -17.63
CA VAL A 511 -12.31 37.28 -16.32
C VAL A 511 -11.28 37.23 -15.21
N ASP A 512 -11.58 37.94 -14.11
CA ASP A 512 -10.76 37.89 -12.90
C ASP A 512 -10.99 36.57 -12.16
N ARG A 513 -9.89 35.94 -11.74
CA ARG A 513 -9.87 34.71 -10.94
C ARG A 513 -8.86 34.82 -9.80
N GLN A 514 -9.09 34.08 -8.72
CA GLN A 514 -8.11 33.91 -7.64
C GLN A 514 -7.43 32.55 -7.78
N TYR A 515 -6.11 32.54 -7.71
CA TYR A 515 -5.29 31.33 -7.76
C TYR A 515 -4.51 31.15 -6.45
N SER A 516 -4.62 29.96 -5.86
CA SER A 516 -3.97 29.61 -4.60
C SER A 516 -2.70 28.79 -4.85
N GLN A 517 -1.54 29.26 -4.40
CA GLN A 517 -0.27 28.53 -4.46
C GLN A 517 0.35 28.38 -3.08
N LYS A 518 0.97 27.23 -2.78
CA LYS A 518 1.80 27.10 -1.58
C LYS A 518 3.17 27.74 -1.80
N ASP A 519 3.59 28.60 -0.89
CA ASP A 519 4.96 29.11 -0.86
C ASP A 519 5.96 28.04 -0.36
N ASN A 520 7.25 28.38 -0.35
CA ASN A 520 8.33 27.50 0.13
C ASN A 520 8.20 27.11 1.61
N GLU A 521 7.29 27.76 2.34
CA GLU A 521 7.01 27.56 3.77
C GLU A 521 5.66 26.83 3.97
N GLY A 522 5.01 26.41 2.88
CA GLY A 522 3.74 25.69 2.90
C GLY A 522 2.48 26.57 3.09
N ARG A 523 2.61 27.90 3.12
CA ARG A 523 1.49 28.84 3.29
C ARG A 523 0.75 29.03 1.96
N ILE A 524 -0.57 29.09 2.00
CA ILE A 524 -1.40 29.30 0.82
C ILE A 524 -1.49 30.80 0.51
N MET A 525 -0.92 31.21 -0.62
CA MET A 525 -0.96 32.57 -1.17
C MET A 525 -1.99 32.66 -2.28
N ASN A 526 -2.86 33.68 -2.25
CA ASN A 526 -3.89 33.91 -3.26
C ASN A 526 -3.49 35.06 -4.20
N TYR A 527 -3.36 34.78 -5.49
CA TYR A 527 -3.00 35.76 -6.51
C TYR A 527 -4.20 36.07 -7.41
N PRO A 528 -4.55 37.34 -7.64
CA PRO A 528 -5.51 37.71 -8.67
C PRO A 528 -4.88 37.51 -10.04
N VAL A 529 -5.57 36.79 -10.93
CA VAL A 529 -5.13 36.54 -12.29
C VAL A 529 -6.27 36.76 -13.27
N LYS A 530 -5.98 37.47 -14.37
CA LYS A 530 -6.88 37.60 -15.51
C LYS A 530 -6.68 36.43 -16.45
N ILE A 531 -7.75 35.71 -16.76
CA ILE A 531 -7.72 34.63 -17.75
C ILE A 531 -8.70 34.89 -18.89
N PRO A 532 -8.36 34.49 -20.13
CA PRO A 532 -9.31 34.45 -21.23
C PRO A 532 -10.48 33.49 -20.95
N GLN A 533 -11.69 33.95 -21.25
CA GLN A 533 -12.94 33.18 -21.27
C GLN A 533 -13.59 33.34 -22.66
N ALA A 534 -13.73 32.23 -23.37
CA ALA A 534 -14.33 32.16 -24.70
C ALA A 534 -15.78 31.65 -24.66
N TYR A 535 -16.64 32.31 -25.42
CA TYR A 535 -17.99 31.88 -25.75
C TYR A 535 -17.98 31.35 -27.18
N VAL A 536 -18.07 30.04 -27.34
CA VAL A 536 -18.10 29.37 -28.65
C VAL A 536 -19.54 29.03 -29.00
N THR A 537 -20.11 29.73 -29.97
CA THR A 537 -21.51 29.60 -30.38
C THR A 537 -21.61 28.85 -31.71
N PHE A 538 -22.34 27.72 -31.73
CA PHE A 538 -22.61 26.91 -32.93
C PHE A 538 -23.72 27.53 -33.80
N ASN A 539 -23.65 28.84 -33.99
CA ASN A 539 -24.44 29.60 -34.93
C ASN A 539 -23.54 30.64 -35.59
N ASN A 540 -23.64 30.73 -36.91
CA ASN A 540 -22.92 31.72 -37.69
C ASN A 540 -23.88 32.34 -38.70
N ASN A 541 -24.14 33.64 -38.55
CA ASN A 541 -25.09 34.40 -39.38
C ASN A 541 -26.48 33.74 -39.50
N GLY A 542 -27.01 33.16 -38.42
CA GLY A 542 -28.31 32.50 -38.38
C GLY A 542 -28.31 31.04 -38.83
N LYS A 543 -27.20 30.53 -39.38
CA LYS A 543 -27.03 29.11 -39.74
C LYS A 543 -26.55 28.30 -38.53
N GLU A 544 -27.22 27.19 -38.21
CA GLU A 544 -26.72 26.22 -37.23
C GLU A 544 -25.49 25.50 -37.80
N VAL A 545 -24.38 25.55 -37.07
CA VAL A 545 -23.08 24.95 -37.48
C VAL A 545 -22.63 23.84 -36.51
N LEU A 546 -23.57 23.29 -35.72
CA LEU A 546 -23.28 22.17 -34.84
C LEU A 546 -22.96 20.92 -35.69
N PRO A 547 -21.76 20.32 -35.58
CA PRO A 547 -21.37 19.18 -36.41
C PRO A 547 -22.28 17.98 -36.12
N GLN A 548 -22.89 17.43 -37.18
CA GLN A 548 -23.84 16.32 -37.05
C GLN A 548 -23.16 14.95 -37.20
N ASN A 549 -22.01 14.92 -37.88
CA ASN A 549 -21.23 13.74 -38.20
C ASN A 549 -19.74 14.12 -38.38
N LEU A 550 -18.88 13.12 -38.60
CA LEU A 550 -17.45 13.30 -38.83
C LEU A 550 -17.13 14.20 -40.04
N ASN A 551 -17.94 14.16 -41.11
CA ASN A 551 -17.71 14.99 -42.29
C ASN A 551 -18.00 16.47 -42.03
N ASP A 552 -18.96 16.79 -41.17
CA ASP A 552 -19.21 18.16 -40.74
C ASP A 552 -18.11 18.65 -39.80
N LEU A 553 -17.64 17.78 -38.90
CA LEU A 553 -16.55 18.10 -37.98
C LEU A 553 -15.24 18.41 -38.71
N LYS A 554 -14.94 17.71 -39.81
CA LYS A 554 -13.76 17.96 -40.67
C LYS A 554 -13.73 19.36 -41.31
N LYS A 555 -14.89 20.02 -41.44
CA LYS A 555 -15.00 21.37 -42.01
C LYS A 555 -14.74 22.48 -40.99
N ILE A 556 -14.62 22.14 -39.70
CA ILE A 556 -14.37 23.10 -38.63
C ILE A 556 -12.86 23.32 -38.49
N TYR A 557 -12.43 24.57 -38.62
CA TYR A 557 -11.05 24.99 -38.42
C TYR A 557 -10.73 25.00 -36.93
N ARG A 558 -9.71 24.23 -36.54
CA ARG A 558 -9.20 24.10 -35.18
C ARG A 558 -7.73 24.49 -35.12
N GLY A 559 -7.24 25.33 -36.04
CA GLY A 559 -5.82 25.68 -36.15
C GLY A 559 -5.41 26.91 -35.34
N GLY A 560 -4.12 27.24 -35.39
CA GLY A 560 -3.54 28.42 -34.75
C GLY A 560 -2.06 28.62 -35.08
N ASP A 561 -1.39 29.53 -34.37
CA ASP A 561 0.05 29.77 -34.52
C ASP A 561 0.86 28.70 -33.76
N TYR A 562 1.41 27.75 -34.50
CA TYR A 562 2.24 26.67 -33.96
C TYR A 562 3.57 27.16 -33.38
N GLU A 563 4.21 28.16 -34.00
CA GLU A 563 5.48 28.71 -33.49
C GLU A 563 5.25 29.37 -32.13
N LEU A 564 4.14 30.09 -31.98
CA LEU A 564 3.74 30.61 -30.67
C LEU A 564 3.44 29.48 -29.69
N ALA A 565 2.76 28.40 -30.11
CA ALA A 565 2.45 27.29 -29.23
C ALA A 565 3.66 26.53 -28.72
N LYS A 566 4.71 26.44 -29.54
CA LYS A 566 5.99 25.83 -29.21
C LYS A 566 6.78 26.61 -28.16
N THR A 567 6.56 27.91 -28.01
CA THR A 567 7.27 28.73 -27.02
C THR A 567 6.69 28.63 -25.60
N GLY A 568 5.48 28.08 -25.43
CA GLY A 568 4.76 28.11 -24.15
C GLY A 568 4.14 29.48 -23.81
N ILE A 569 4.27 30.47 -24.71
CA ILE A 569 3.88 31.88 -24.49
C ILE A 569 2.40 32.15 -24.83
N ILE A 570 1.62 31.15 -25.30
CA ILE A 570 0.18 31.34 -25.58
C ILE A 570 -0.58 31.95 -24.39
N LYS A 571 -0.08 31.76 -23.17
CA LYS A 571 -0.61 32.34 -21.92
C LYS A 571 -0.81 33.86 -21.97
N ASN A 572 -0.06 34.59 -22.81
CA ASN A 572 -0.08 36.05 -22.87
C ASN A 572 -0.62 36.64 -24.19
N ASP A 573 -0.80 35.83 -25.24
CA ASP A 573 -1.38 36.32 -26.51
C ASP A 573 -2.89 36.06 -26.53
N LYS A 574 -3.67 37.14 -26.47
CA LYS A 574 -5.08 37.09 -26.14
C LYS A 574 -6.00 36.74 -27.32
N PHE A 575 -5.52 36.77 -28.59
CA PHE A 575 -6.45 36.74 -29.73
C PHE A 575 -6.05 35.91 -30.96
N ASN A 576 -4.78 35.52 -31.14
CA ASN A 576 -4.34 34.91 -32.40
C ASN A 576 -4.47 33.38 -32.49
N ASN A 577 -4.83 32.68 -31.40
CA ASN A 577 -4.83 31.21 -31.36
C ASN A 577 -6.17 30.61 -30.88
N LEU A 578 -7.27 30.97 -31.54
CA LEU A 578 -8.64 30.59 -31.11
C LEU A 578 -9.02 29.13 -31.34
N GLY A 579 -8.27 28.38 -32.17
CA GLY A 579 -8.58 26.97 -32.48
C GLY A 579 -8.63 26.06 -31.25
N ARG A 580 -7.92 26.42 -30.18
CA ARG A 580 -7.95 25.72 -28.89
C ARG A 580 -9.35 25.66 -28.27
N PHE A 581 -10.10 26.76 -28.36
CA PHE A 581 -11.48 26.84 -27.86
C PHE A 581 -12.43 26.05 -28.76
N THR A 582 -12.23 26.13 -30.08
CA THR A 582 -13.00 25.35 -31.06
C THR A 582 -12.87 23.84 -30.84
N THR A 583 -11.67 23.33 -30.57
CA THR A 583 -11.44 21.91 -30.30
C THR A 583 -12.24 21.42 -29.10
N VAL A 584 -12.22 22.16 -27.99
CA VAL A 584 -12.98 21.78 -26.78
C VAL A 584 -14.50 21.87 -27.02
N ALA A 585 -14.96 22.91 -27.72
CA ALA A 585 -16.39 23.05 -28.04
C ALA A 585 -16.89 21.92 -28.96
N THR A 586 -16.11 21.57 -30.00
CA THR A 586 -16.48 20.48 -30.93
C THR A 586 -16.47 19.10 -30.26
N TYR A 587 -15.68 18.90 -29.21
CA TYR A 587 -15.77 17.71 -28.38
C TYR A 587 -17.11 17.63 -27.61
N ILE A 588 -17.58 18.74 -27.06
CA ILE A 588 -18.91 18.81 -26.44
C ILE A 588 -20.01 18.52 -27.47
N ALA A 589 -19.85 19.01 -28.71
CA ALA A 589 -20.76 18.67 -29.80
C ALA A 589 -20.77 17.16 -30.09
N ALA A 590 -19.61 16.49 -30.05
CA ALA A 590 -19.52 15.04 -30.18
C ALA A 590 -20.19 14.30 -29.01
N LEU A 591 -20.04 14.78 -27.76
CA LEU A 591 -20.75 14.22 -26.61
C LEU A 591 -22.28 14.31 -26.73
N LYS A 592 -22.80 15.41 -27.29
CA LYS A 592 -24.23 15.59 -27.59
C LYS A 592 -24.77 14.58 -28.61
N LYS A 593 -23.89 13.93 -29.40
CA LYS A 593 -24.26 12.90 -30.38
C LYS A 593 -24.27 11.47 -29.84
N ILE A 594 -23.86 11.26 -28.60
CA ILE A 594 -23.90 9.93 -27.98
C ILE A 594 -25.36 9.47 -27.90
N ASN A 595 -25.64 8.32 -28.51
CA ASN A 595 -26.95 7.67 -28.52
C ASN A 595 -26.76 6.17 -28.23
N LYS A 596 -27.60 5.60 -27.36
CA LYS A 596 -27.63 4.17 -27.03
C LYS A 596 -27.72 3.26 -28.26
N ASN A 597 -28.50 3.66 -29.27
CA ASN A 597 -28.78 2.83 -30.44
C ASN A 597 -27.72 2.97 -31.55
N ASN A 598 -26.95 4.06 -31.56
CA ASN A 598 -25.92 4.29 -32.57
C ASN A 598 -24.80 5.21 -32.03
N PRO A 599 -23.90 4.69 -31.18
CA PRO A 599 -22.80 5.49 -30.64
C PRO A 599 -21.65 5.69 -31.64
N LYS A 600 -21.69 4.99 -32.79
CA LYS A 600 -20.59 4.96 -33.76
C LYS A 600 -20.21 6.36 -34.25
N GLU A 601 -21.19 7.18 -34.59
CA GLU A 601 -20.94 8.54 -35.08
C GLU A 601 -20.22 9.40 -34.03
N ALA A 602 -20.65 9.32 -32.77
CA ALA A 602 -20.00 10.02 -31.68
C ALA A 602 -18.58 9.49 -31.42
N TYR A 603 -18.36 8.18 -31.53
CA TYR A 603 -17.03 7.57 -31.41
C TYR A 603 -16.09 8.03 -32.52
N ASP A 604 -16.55 8.07 -33.77
CA ASP A 604 -15.77 8.50 -34.92
C ASP A 604 -15.38 10.01 -34.78
N MET A 605 -16.31 10.84 -34.30
CA MET A 605 -16.04 12.25 -33.99
C MET A 605 -15.02 12.44 -32.85
N ILE A 606 -15.17 11.69 -31.74
CA ILE A 606 -14.25 11.76 -30.60
C ILE A 606 -12.86 11.24 -31.00
N GLU A 607 -12.78 10.14 -31.74
CA GLU A 607 -11.51 9.59 -32.21
C GLU A 607 -10.76 10.60 -33.09
N TYR A 608 -11.46 11.33 -33.96
CA TYR A 608 -10.87 12.37 -34.80
C TYR A 608 -10.32 13.56 -33.99
N LEU A 609 -11.00 13.96 -32.90
CA LEU A 609 -10.54 15.03 -32.00
C LEU A 609 -9.35 14.63 -31.13
N CYS A 610 -9.18 13.32 -30.88
CA CYS A 610 -8.09 12.75 -30.09
C CYS A 610 -6.89 12.27 -30.95
N THR A 611 -7.05 12.14 -32.27
CA THR A 611 -6.01 11.59 -33.16
C THR A 611 -5.43 12.65 -34.11
N SER A 612 -4.23 13.13 -33.79
CA SER A 612 -3.43 14.03 -34.63
C SER A 612 -2.52 13.28 -35.59
N PRO A 613 -1.89 13.97 -36.57
CA PRO A 613 -0.80 13.41 -37.34
C PRO A 613 0.31 12.82 -36.47
N THR A 614 0.76 13.54 -35.43
CA THR A 614 1.80 13.05 -34.51
C THR A 614 1.33 11.82 -33.72
N SER A 615 0.13 11.84 -33.13
CA SER A 615 -0.35 10.68 -32.35
C SER A 615 -0.61 9.46 -33.25
N CYS A 616 -1.02 9.68 -34.50
CA CYS A 616 -1.16 8.64 -35.51
C CYS A 616 0.19 8.01 -35.88
N ALA A 617 1.23 8.84 -36.06
CA ALA A 617 2.59 8.38 -36.33
C ALA A 617 3.17 7.58 -35.16
N LEU A 618 2.99 8.08 -33.93
CA LEU A 618 3.41 7.40 -32.70
C LEU A 618 2.64 6.09 -32.43
N GLY A 619 1.52 5.84 -33.12
CA GLY A 619 0.64 4.71 -32.82
C GLY A 619 -0.08 4.85 -31.48
N SER A 620 -0.14 6.07 -30.94
CA SER A 620 -0.84 6.38 -29.70
C SER A 620 -2.35 6.32 -29.97
N SER A 621 -2.98 5.21 -29.56
CA SER A 621 -4.44 5.08 -29.62
C SER A 621 -5.08 5.80 -28.43
N VAL A 622 -5.16 7.14 -28.53
CA VAL A 622 -5.78 7.99 -27.49
C VAL A 622 -7.25 7.63 -27.27
N PHE A 623 -7.94 7.19 -28.33
CA PHE A 623 -9.28 6.65 -28.28
C PHE A 623 -9.32 5.26 -28.93
N ASN A 624 -9.63 4.22 -28.15
CA ASN A 624 -9.57 2.80 -28.54
C ASN A 624 -10.76 1.99 -28.00
N ASN A 625 -10.77 0.67 -28.16
CA ASN A 625 -11.85 -0.20 -27.66
C ASN A 625 -12.09 -0.07 -26.14
N HIS A 626 -11.04 0.17 -25.35
CA HIS A 626 -11.21 0.44 -23.91
C HIS A 626 -11.88 1.80 -23.66
N SER A 627 -11.60 2.78 -24.51
CA SER A 627 -12.23 4.11 -24.45
C SER A 627 -13.72 4.03 -24.77
N GLN A 628 -14.08 3.26 -25.80
CA GLN A 628 -15.48 2.98 -26.17
C GLN A 628 -16.22 2.24 -25.03
N LYS A 629 -15.57 1.24 -24.41
CA LYS A 629 -16.12 0.56 -23.24
C LYS A 629 -16.33 1.52 -22.07
N PHE A 630 -15.38 2.42 -21.81
CA PHE A 630 -15.53 3.42 -20.76
C PHE A 630 -16.75 4.33 -20.98
N ILE A 631 -16.96 4.84 -22.20
CA ILE A 631 -18.14 5.65 -22.52
C ILE A 631 -19.42 4.84 -22.37
N LYS A 632 -19.43 3.58 -22.83
CA LYS A 632 -20.56 2.69 -22.65
C LYS A 632 -20.94 2.57 -21.18
N ASP A 633 -19.99 2.19 -20.33
CA ASP A 633 -20.22 1.91 -18.92
C ASP A 633 -20.57 3.18 -18.10
N ASN A 634 -20.01 4.34 -18.47
CA ASN A 634 -20.11 5.56 -17.66
C ASN A 634 -21.10 6.62 -18.19
N VAL A 635 -21.56 6.48 -19.44
CA VAL A 635 -22.44 7.45 -20.10
C VAL A 635 -23.68 6.79 -20.69
N ILE A 636 -23.52 5.71 -21.45
CA ILE A 636 -24.65 5.08 -22.17
C ILE A 636 -25.50 4.23 -21.23
N ASP A 637 -24.87 3.34 -20.47
CA ASP A 637 -25.55 2.35 -19.63
C ASP A 637 -25.85 2.90 -18.22
N LYS A 638 -25.37 4.12 -17.90
CA LYS A 638 -25.57 4.74 -16.59
C LYS A 638 -26.84 5.59 -16.56
N GLU A 639 -27.73 5.31 -15.61
CA GLU A 639 -28.89 6.16 -15.32
C GLU A 639 -28.55 7.23 -14.27
N ILE A 640 -29.08 8.45 -14.44
CA ILE A 640 -28.92 9.55 -13.46
C ILE A 640 -30.04 9.51 -12.40
N ILE A 641 -31.25 9.23 -12.87
CA ILE A 641 -32.45 8.93 -12.09
C ILE A 641 -33.21 7.80 -12.83
N PRO A 642 -34.08 7.03 -12.15
CA PRO A 642 -34.76 5.89 -12.78
C PRO A 642 -35.45 6.29 -14.10
N ASN A 643 -35.22 5.51 -15.16
CA ASN A 643 -35.73 5.75 -16.52
C ASN A 643 -35.16 7.00 -17.24
N HIS A 644 -34.07 7.58 -16.75
CA HIS A 644 -33.44 8.76 -17.35
C HIS A 644 -31.93 8.53 -17.56
N PRO A 645 -31.54 8.03 -18.74
CA PRO A 645 -30.17 7.66 -19.02
C PRO A 645 -29.26 8.88 -19.17
N LYS A 646 -28.02 8.77 -18.68
CA LYS A 646 -27.08 9.89 -18.60
C LYS A 646 -26.73 10.52 -19.95
N TYR A 647 -26.69 9.73 -21.02
CA TYR A 647 -26.37 10.23 -22.35
C TYR A 647 -27.34 11.32 -22.86
N GLU A 648 -28.60 11.35 -22.39
CA GLU A 648 -29.59 12.38 -22.80
C GLU A 648 -29.30 13.77 -22.21
N TYR A 649 -28.54 13.81 -21.11
CA TYR A 649 -28.30 15.02 -20.33
C TYR A 649 -26.85 15.50 -20.43
N LEU A 650 -25.89 14.58 -20.50
CA LEU A 650 -24.46 14.90 -20.42
C LEU A 650 -24.03 15.93 -21.47
N GLY A 651 -24.29 15.66 -22.76
CA GLY A 651 -23.90 16.58 -23.83
C GLY A 651 -24.61 17.92 -23.74
N ASN A 652 -25.89 17.93 -23.34
CA ASN A 652 -26.67 19.15 -23.18
C ASN A 652 -26.20 20.02 -22.01
N SER A 653 -25.70 19.40 -20.94
CA SER A 653 -25.31 20.10 -19.71
C SER A 653 -24.20 21.13 -19.89
N TYR A 654 -23.35 20.97 -20.89
CA TYR A 654 -22.22 21.85 -21.19
C TYR A 654 -22.60 23.11 -21.99
N PHE A 655 -23.84 23.19 -22.50
CA PHE A 655 -24.30 24.34 -23.26
C PHE A 655 -24.92 25.42 -22.36
N ASN A 656 -24.71 26.67 -22.73
CA ASN A 656 -25.18 27.84 -22.02
C ASN A 656 -26.71 27.78 -21.84
N GLY A 657 -27.17 28.15 -20.65
CA GLY A 657 -28.58 28.10 -20.27
C GLY A 657 -29.10 26.72 -19.89
N ALA A 658 -28.39 25.62 -20.18
CA ALA A 658 -28.74 24.30 -19.67
C ALA A 658 -28.43 24.24 -18.17
N ASN A 659 -29.42 23.86 -17.37
CA ASN A 659 -29.27 23.65 -15.93
C ASN A 659 -30.25 22.57 -15.46
N ARG A 660 -30.11 22.12 -14.21
CA ARG A 660 -31.00 21.06 -13.69
C ARG A 660 -32.48 21.45 -13.62
N TYR A 661 -32.80 22.74 -13.50
CA TYR A 661 -34.17 23.26 -13.38
C TYR A 661 -34.95 23.24 -14.69
N ASN A 662 -34.24 23.31 -15.82
CA ASN A 662 -34.84 23.22 -17.14
C ASN A 662 -34.53 21.89 -17.83
N ASN A 663 -34.28 20.83 -17.06
CA ASN A 663 -33.96 19.51 -17.57
C ASN A 663 -32.75 19.49 -18.53
N TYR A 664 -31.74 20.33 -18.24
CA TYR A 664 -30.59 20.59 -19.10
C TYR A 664 -30.96 21.07 -20.51
N THR A 665 -32.08 21.76 -20.68
CA THR A 665 -32.46 22.36 -21.97
C THR A 665 -31.58 23.58 -22.24
N PRO A 666 -30.70 23.55 -23.26
CA PRO A 666 -29.81 24.66 -23.54
C PRO A 666 -30.55 25.84 -24.19
N LYS A 667 -30.04 27.05 -23.96
CA LYS A 667 -30.49 28.23 -24.72
C LYS A 667 -29.99 28.14 -26.16
N LEU A 668 -30.85 28.55 -27.08
CA LEU A 668 -30.46 28.74 -28.48
C LEU A 668 -30.01 30.20 -28.69
N PRO A 669 -28.96 30.44 -29.50
CA PRO A 669 -28.10 29.44 -30.16
C PRO A 669 -27.17 28.69 -29.18
N LEU A 670 -26.88 27.43 -29.48
CA LEU A 670 -26.05 26.56 -28.65
C LEU A 670 -24.66 27.17 -28.46
N THR A 671 -24.31 27.48 -27.20
CA THR A 671 -23.06 28.18 -26.85
C THR A 671 -22.32 27.42 -25.75
N VAL A 672 -21.00 27.27 -25.84
CA VAL A 672 -20.14 26.68 -24.81
C VAL A 672 -19.23 27.75 -24.20
N ILE A 673 -19.01 27.71 -22.89
CA ILE A 673 -18.14 28.65 -22.17
C ILE A 673 -16.86 27.92 -21.73
N ILE A 674 -15.69 28.41 -22.16
CA ILE A 674 -14.38 27.78 -21.94
C ILE A 674 -13.39 28.82 -21.41
N GLU A 675 -12.59 28.47 -20.41
CA GLU A 675 -11.57 29.32 -19.77
C GLU A 675 -10.16 28.72 -19.99
N ASP A 676 -9.14 29.57 -20.10
CA ASP A 676 -7.73 29.13 -20.05
C ASP A 676 -7.29 28.83 -18.61
N TYR A 677 -6.37 27.87 -18.42
CA TYR A 677 -5.75 27.60 -17.11
C TYR A 677 -4.44 28.39 -16.94
N VAL A 678 -4.30 29.09 -15.80
CA VAL A 678 -3.20 30.06 -15.54
C VAL A 678 -1.79 29.43 -15.58
N TYR A 679 -1.64 28.18 -15.13
CA TYR A 679 -0.33 27.56 -14.91
C TYR A 679 -0.24 26.11 -15.42
N ASP A 680 -0.54 25.86 -16.69
CA ASP A 680 -0.18 24.58 -17.30
C ASP A 680 0.45 24.79 -18.68
N GLY A 681 1.42 23.95 -18.97
CA GLY A 681 2.38 24.06 -20.04
C GLY A 681 3.47 23.03 -19.79
N ASN A 682 3.12 21.76 -19.84
CA ASN A 682 4.11 20.70 -19.83
C ASN A 682 4.64 20.51 -21.25
N TRP A 683 5.93 20.76 -21.44
CA TRP A 683 6.59 20.46 -22.71
C TRP A 683 6.51 18.95 -22.96
N SER A 684 6.08 18.56 -24.15
CA SER A 684 6.07 17.18 -24.57
C SER A 684 7.05 16.94 -25.70
N ASP A 685 8.16 16.25 -25.43
CA ASP A 685 9.17 15.90 -26.44
C ASP A 685 8.57 15.07 -27.59
N ASN A 686 7.63 14.18 -27.27
CA ASN A 686 6.96 13.33 -28.26
C ASN A 686 6.07 14.12 -29.23
N TYR A 687 5.48 15.24 -28.77
CA TYR A 687 4.58 16.06 -29.58
C TYR A 687 5.22 17.37 -30.03
N ASN A 688 6.46 17.64 -29.60
CA ASN A 688 7.24 18.85 -29.87
C ASN A 688 6.42 20.14 -29.63
N THR A 689 5.69 20.17 -28.53
CA THR A 689 4.74 21.25 -28.21
C THR A 689 4.41 21.25 -26.73
N TYR A 690 3.82 22.35 -26.26
CA TYR A 690 3.30 22.46 -24.91
C TYR A 690 1.89 21.84 -24.80
N ILE A 691 1.64 21.14 -23.70
CA ILE A 691 0.31 20.67 -23.31
C ILE A 691 -0.37 21.77 -22.49
N TYR A 692 -1.55 22.19 -22.93
CA TYR A 692 -2.33 23.25 -22.30
C TYR A 692 -3.59 22.68 -21.65
N THR A 693 -3.97 23.22 -20.49
CA THR A 693 -5.21 22.86 -19.81
C THR A 693 -6.27 23.93 -20.02
N MET A 694 -7.46 23.50 -20.44
CA MET A 694 -8.66 24.33 -20.55
C MET A 694 -9.65 23.96 -19.46
N VAL A 695 -10.40 24.95 -18.99
CA VAL A 695 -11.37 24.83 -17.90
C VAL A 695 -12.78 25.06 -18.44
N LEU A 696 -13.69 24.13 -18.18
CA LEU A 696 -15.11 24.26 -18.50
C LEU A 696 -15.92 24.46 -17.22
N ARG A 697 -16.69 25.55 -17.20
CA ARG A 697 -17.65 25.84 -16.12
C ARG A 697 -19.06 25.74 -16.68
N PHE A 698 -19.89 24.91 -16.06
CA PHE A 698 -21.25 24.63 -16.50
C PHE A 698 -22.15 24.34 -15.30
N TYR A 699 -23.46 24.56 -15.43
CA TYR A 699 -24.41 24.40 -14.32
C TYR A 699 -24.64 22.95 -13.89
N GLY A 700 -24.10 21.98 -14.66
CA GLY A 700 -24.19 20.56 -14.35
C GLY A 700 -23.16 20.05 -13.33
N SER A 701 -22.25 20.88 -12.81
CA SER A 701 -21.34 20.48 -11.73
C SER A 701 -20.95 21.65 -10.81
N ASP A 702 -20.65 21.32 -9.55
CA ASP A 702 -20.06 22.26 -8.58
C ASP A 702 -18.55 22.50 -8.81
N THR A 703 -17.91 21.60 -9.55
CA THR A 703 -16.48 21.67 -9.86
C THR A 703 -16.23 21.90 -11.34
N PRO A 704 -15.28 22.77 -11.71
CA PRO A 704 -14.87 22.93 -13.10
C PRO A 704 -14.34 21.61 -13.69
N ARG A 705 -14.42 21.47 -15.01
CA ARG A 705 -13.85 20.32 -15.73
C ARG A 705 -12.60 20.75 -16.46
N HIS A 706 -11.57 19.92 -16.40
CA HIS A 706 -10.26 20.20 -16.99
C HIS A 706 -10.04 19.29 -18.19
N ILE A 707 -9.71 19.88 -19.34
CA ILE A 707 -9.33 19.13 -20.53
C ILE A 707 -7.95 19.58 -20.99
N ASN A 708 -7.09 18.62 -21.32
CA ASN A 708 -5.76 18.92 -21.82
C ASN A 708 -5.78 18.87 -23.33
N ILE A 709 -5.13 19.82 -23.96
CA ILE A 709 -5.05 19.96 -25.42
C ILE A 709 -3.62 20.31 -25.84
N TYR A 710 -3.31 20.07 -27.10
CA TYR A 710 -2.02 20.46 -27.69
C TYR A 710 -2.20 20.79 -29.17
N GLN A 711 -1.27 21.56 -29.73
CA GLN A 711 -1.24 21.87 -31.16
C GLN A 711 -0.23 20.97 -31.87
N ASP A 712 -0.67 20.27 -32.91
CA ASP A 712 0.16 19.34 -33.67
C ASP A 712 1.16 20.07 -34.58
N GLN A 713 2.41 19.60 -34.61
CA GLN A 713 3.49 20.23 -35.36
C GLN A 713 3.38 20.08 -36.88
N TYR A 714 2.65 19.09 -37.38
CA TYR A 714 2.57 18.82 -38.81
C TYR A 714 1.42 19.58 -39.44
N ASP A 715 0.23 19.56 -38.84
CA ASP A 715 -0.96 20.19 -39.44
C ASP A 715 -1.44 21.47 -38.77
N HIS A 716 -0.79 21.84 -37.66
CA HIS A 716 -1.04 23.05 -36.87
C HIS A 716 -2.48 23.10 -36.32
N GLN A 717 -3.17 21.97 -36.19
CA GLN A 717 -4.49 21.86 -35.56
C GLN A 717 -4.39 21.50 -34.07
N TRP A 718 -5.40 21.88 -33.30
CA TRP A 718 -5.52 21.56 -31.88
C TRP A 718 -6.22 20.22 -31.64
N TYR A 719 -5.66 19.38 -30.77
CA TYR A 719 -6.17 18.05 -30.42
C TYR A 719 -6.32 17.86 -28.93
N ILE A 720 -7.21 16.95 -28.53
CA ILE A 720 -7.36 16.54 -27.13
C ILE A 720 -6.20 15.63 -26.76
N PHE A 721 -5.51 15.97 -25.68
CA PHE A 721 -4.35 15.24 -25.20
C PHE A 721 -4.76 14.07 -24.31
N SER A 722 -4.29 12.86 -24.66
CA SER A 722 -4.36 11.67 -23.81
C SER A 722 -5.77 11.39 -23.27
N ASP A 723 -5.89 10.85 -22.06
CA ASP A 723 -7.13 10.48 -21.39
C ASP A 723 -7.95 11.67 -20.87
N SER A 724 -7.56 12.92 -21.17
CA SER A 724 -8.24 14.11 -20.64
C SER A 724 -9.69 14.25 -21.12
N TRP A 725 -10.07 13.60 -22.22
CA TRP A 725 -11.45 13.47 -22.69
C TRP A 725 -12.39 12.82 -21.65
N LYS A 726 -11.86 11.93 -20.79
CA LYS A 726 -12.64 11.24 -19.75
C LYS A 726 -13.19 12.19 -18.70
N SER A 727 -12.49 13.30 -18.44
CA SER A 727 -12.90 14.30 -17.44
C SER A 727 -14.30 14.84 -17.70
N LEU A 728 -14.70 14.91 -18.97
CA LEU A 728 -15.99 15.42 -19.41
C LEU A 728 -17.10 14.36 -19.46
N CYS A 729 -16.76 13.09 -19.22
CA CYS A 729 -17.70 11.96 -19.17
C CYS A 729 -18.14 11.60 -17.74
N VAL A 730 -17.65 12.33 -16.73
CA VAL A 730 -17.98 12.11 -15.31
C VAL A 730 -19.42 12.55 -14.97
N ASP A 731 -19.84 12.37 -13.72
CA ASP A 731 -21.21 12.65 -13.30
C ASP A 731 -21.58 14.14 -13.33
N ILE A 732 -22.87 14.39 -13.61
CA ILE A 732 -23.53 15.70 -13.63
C ILE A 732 -24.64 15.72 -12.57
N LYS A 733 -25.08 16.91 -12.15
CA LYS A 733 -26.20 17.07 -11.20
C LYS A 733 -27.48 16.42 -11.75
N LYS A 734 -28.33 15.90 -10.88
CA LYS A 734 -29.60 15.27 -11.28
C LYS A 734 -30.58 16.32 -11.85
N PRO A 735 -31.23 16.07 -13.00
CA PRO A 735 -32.28 16.96 -13.51
C PRO A 735 -33.46 16.99 -12.52
N MET A 736 -34.16 18.13 -12.43
CA MET A 736 -35.38 18.26 -11.64
C MET A 736 -36.60 18.04 -12.54
N ILE A 737 -37.37 16.99 -12.25
CA ILE A 737 -38.64 16.71 -12.92
C ILE A 737 -39.72 17.53 -12.19
N GLN A 738 -40.46 18.37 -12.91
CA GLN A 738 -41.61 19.05 -12.32
C GLN A 738 -42.72 18.02 -12.02
N PRO A 739 -43.29 18.00 -10.80
CA PRO A 739 -44.42 17.14 -10.50
C PRO A 739 -45.64 17.54 -11.36
N THR A 740 -46.35 16.55 -11.90
CA THR A 740 -47.52 16.73 -12.77
C THR A 740 -48.77 17.22 -12.02
N THR A 741 -48.70 17.36 -10.70
CA THR A 741 -49.84 17.75 -9.85
C THR A 741 -49.61 19.17 -9.33
N PRO A 742 -50.51 20.13 -9.60
CA PRO A 742 -50.35 21.50 -9.08
C PRO A 742 -50.45 21.52 -7.55
N PRO A 743 -49.76 22.45 -6.87
CA PRO A 743 -49.83 22.55 -5.42
C PRO A 743 -51.26 22.87 -4.97
N LYS A 744 -51.73 22.23 -3.89
CA LYS A 744 -53.05 22.53 -3.29
C LYS A 744 -53.03 23.93 -2.68
N TYR A 745 -53.37 24.96 -3.45
CA TYR A 745 -53.49 26.35 -2.97
C TYR A 745 -54.84 26.72 -2.36
N SER A 746 -55.74 25.76 -2.09
CA SER A 746 -57.04 26.07 -1.51
C SER A 746 -57.01 26.08 0.02
N TYR A 747 -56.88 27.27 0.61
CA TYR A 747 -57.28 27.55 1.99
C TYR A 747 -58.79 27.30 2.14
N TYR A 748 -59.22 26.05 2.33
CA TYR A 748 -60.60 25.79 2.74
C TYR A 748 -60.69 26.03 4.25
N SER A 749 -61.51 27.02 4.61
CA SER A 749 -62.08 27.32 5.93
C SER A 749 -61.81 26.28 7.02
N TYR A 750 -60.61 26.31 7.60
CA TYR A 750 -60.32 25.49 8.77
C TYR A 750 -60.96 26.16 9.99
N ASN A 751 -61.76 25.39 10.72
CA ASN A 751 -62.27 25.83 12.02
C ASN A 751 -61.06 26.11 12.91
N PRO A 752 -60.83 27.35 13.38
CA PRO A 752 -59.66 27.70 14.20
C PRO A 752 -59.56 26.84 15.46
N MET A 753 -60.68 26.25 15.89
CA MET A 753 -60.78 25.34 17.03
C MET A 753 -60.10 23.98 16.81
N ASP A 754 -59.81 23.57 15.56
CA ASP A 754 -59.23 22.26 15.24
C ASP A 754 -57.70 22.29 15.02
N GLN A 755 -57.07 23.47 15.07
CA GLN A 755 -55.62 23.62 14.96
C GLN A 755 -54.93 23.43 16.32
N PRO A 756 -53.77 22.77 16.37
CA PRO A 756 -52.96 22.72 17.59
C PRO A 756 -52.54 24.13 18.05
N ILE A 757 -52.62 24.38 19.35
CA ILE A 757 -52.21 25.65 19.95
C ILE A 757 -50.69 25.61 20.14
N ILE A 758 -49.95 26.54 19.52
CA ILE A 758 -48.49 26.61 19.57
C ILE A 758 -48.07 27.79 20.45
N ASN A 759 -47.55 27.49 21.64
CA ASN A 759 -46.97 28.49 22.54
C ASN A 759 -45.44 28.48 22.41
N SER A 760 -44.84 29.67 22.42
CA SER A 760 -43.39 29.84 22.19
C SER A 760 -42.71 30.27 23.48
N GLU A 761 -41.64 29.58 23.84
CA GLU A 761 -40.83 29.85 25.02
C GLU A 761 -39.35 29.96 24.58
N GLU A 762 -38.67 31.04 24.97
CA GLU A 762 -37.20 31.09 24.90
C GLU A 762 -36.62 30.36 26.10
N VAL A 763 -35.77 29.36 25.85
CA VAL A 763 -35.07 28.62 26.90
C VAL A 763 -33.57 28.72 26.72
N ASP A 764 -32.84 29.00 27.80
CA ASP A 764 -31.38 28.97 27.80
C ASP A 764 -30.86 27.53 27.70
N GLY A 765 -29.82 27.31 26.90
CA GLY A 765 -29.19 26.00 26.79
C GLY A 765 -27.72 26.04 26.36
N ARG A 766 -27.10 24.87 26.41
CA ARG A 766 -25.71 24.64 25.94
C ARG A 766 -25.74 23.86 24.63
N TYR A 767 -24.97 24.30 23.64
CA TYR A 767 -24.77 23.56 22.39
C TYR A 767 -23.30 23.53 22.00
N VAL A 768 -22.94 22.53 21.20
CA VAL A 768 -21.58 22.32 20.69
C VAL A 768 -21.50 22.84 19.27
N VAL A 769 -20.55 23.75 19.00
CA VAL A 769 -20.28 24.29 17.66
C VAL A 769 -18.94 23.77 17.18
N TYR A 770 -18.92 23.08 16.04
CA TYR A 770 -17.67 22.71 15.40
C TYR A 770 -17.06 23.94 14.71
N ASN A 771 -15.88 24.36 15.15
CA ASN A 771 -15.16 25.48 14.56
C ASN A 771 -14.28 24.97 13.41
N GLU A 772 -14.71 25.21 12.17
CA GLU A 772 -14.01 24.74 10.97
C GLU A 772 -12.57 25.26 10.83
N LYS A 773 -12.23 26.39 11.47
CA LYS A 773 -10.86 26.94 11.43
C LYS A 773 -9.93 26.28 12.45
N THR A 774 -10.45 25.85 13.59
CA THR A 774 -9.63 25.25 14.66
C THR A 774 -9.74 23.72 14.71
N GLY A 775 -10.76 23.14 14.07
CA GLY A 775 -11.07 21.71 14.14
C GLY A 775 -11.59 21.26 15.51
N GLU A 776 -12.01 22.20 16.36
CA GLU A 776 -12.42 21.95 17.75
C GLU A 776 -13.93 22.18 17.94
N GLU A 777 -14.52 21.40 18.84
CA GLU A 777 -15.90 21.56 19.32
C GLU A 777 -15.94 22.59 20.46
N GLU A 778 -16.60 23.74 20.23
CA GLU A 778 -16.74 24.83 21.19
C GLU A 778 -18.13 24.77 21.86
N ILE A 779 -18.21 24.72 23.19
CA ILE A 779 -19.49 24.80 23.91
C ILE A 779 -19.95 26.26 23.97
N LYS A 780 -21.03 26.59 23.29
CA LYS A 780 -21.65 27.92 23.32
C LYS A 780 -22.94 27.92 24.14
N TYR A 781 -23.15 29.03 24.84
CA TYR A 781 -24.39 29.34 25.56
C TYR A 781 -25.28 30.17 24.64
N GLY A 782 -26.54 29.77 24.45
CA GLY A 782 -27.48 30.52 23.64
C GLY A 782 -28.93 30.27 24.04
N LYS A 783 -29.81 31.14 23.54
CA LYS A 783 -31.26 31.01 23.67
C LYS A 783 -31.81 30.13 22.56
N PHE A 784 -32.68 29.19 22.90
CA PHE A 784 -33.35 28.26 22.00
C PHE A 784 -34.83 28.60 21.93
N VAL A 785 -35.42 28.45 20.75
CA VAL A 785 -36.88 28.46 20.61
C VAL A 785 -37.40 27.07 20.97
N GLN A 786 -38.15 26.99 22.06
CA GLN A 786 -38.95 25.84 22.45
C GLN A 786 -40.41 26.15 22.13
N LYS A 787 -41.09 25.26 21.40
CA LYS A 787 -42.53 25.36 21.15
C LYS A 787 -43.26 24.28 21.94
N ARG A 788 -44.31 24.69 22.64
CA ARG A 788 -45.26 23.84 23.36
C ARG A 788 -46.52 23.73 22.52
N ILE A 789 -46.77 22.57 21.92
CA ILE A 789 -47.88 22.30 21.01
C ILE A 789 -48.97 21.52 21.74
N SER A 790 -50.11 22.16 22.02
CA SER A 790 -51.25 21.58 22.74
C SER A 790 -52.40 21.21 21.79
N PHE A 791 -52.99 20.03 21.98
CA PHE A 791 -54.10 19.51 21.17
C PHE A 791 -55.42 19.59 21.94
N PRO A 792 -56.25 20.64 21.77
CA PRO A 792 -57.38 20.93 22.65
C PRO A 792 -58.57 19.97 22.50
N ASN A 793 -58.83 19.45 21.30
CA ASN A 793 -60.04 18.66 21.00
C ASN A 793 -59.79 17.16 20.78
N ASN A 794 -58.53 16.73 20.71
CA ASN A 794 -57.94 15.36 20.69
C ASN A 794 -56.71 15.31 19.76
N LEU A 795 -55.88 14.27 19.90
CA LEU A 795 -54.80 13.98 18.95
C LEU A 795 -55.39 13.43 17.64
N PRO A 796 -54.77 13.67 16.48
CA PRO A 796 -55.17 13.02 15.23
C PRO A 796 -55.09 11.49 15.38
N TYR A 797 -56.20 10.79 15.10
CA TYR A 797 -56.30 9.33 15.21
C TYR A 797 -56.32 8.62 13.87
N ASN A 798 -56.50 9.37 12.77
CA ASN A 798 -56.51 8.84 11.41
C ASN A 798 -55.92 9.84 10.39
N ALA A 799 -55.66 9.37 9.17
CA ALA A 799 -55.13 10.14 8.06
C ALA A 799 -56.04 11.32 7.68
N SER A 800 -57.36 11.16 7.79
CA SER A 800 -58.32 12.25 7.53
C SER A 800 -58.18 13.38 8.54
N ASP A 801 -57.93 13.07 9.82
CA ASP A 801 -57.65 14.07 10.85
C ASP A 801 -56.32 14.78 10.60
N LEU A 802 -55.30 14.04 10.15
CA LEU A 802 -53.99 14.60 9.82
C LEU A 802 -54.04 15.53 8.60
N TYR A 803 -54.82 15.19 7.56
CA TYR A 803 -55.05 16.05 6.38
C TYR A 803 -55.76 17.37 6.71
N LYS A 804 -56.39 17.48 7.89
CA LYS A 804 -57.03 18.73 8.33
C LYS A 804 -56.05 19.70 9.00
N ILE A 805 -54.79 19.31 9.19
CA ILE A 805 -53.80 20.14 9.88
C ILE A 805 -52.79 20.66 8.85
N SER A 806 -52.81 21.97 8.60
CA SER A 806 -51.86 22.60 7.68
C SER A 806 -50.46 22.57 8.27
N ARG A 807 -49.49 22.17 7.45
CA ARG A 807 -48.06 22.12 7.84
C ARG A 807 -47.24 23.15 7.09
N GLN A 808 -47.87 24.17 6.53
CA GLN A 808 -47.16 25.20 5.77
C GLN A 808 -46.34 26.11 6.68
N GLY A 809 -45.18 26.53 6.19
CA GLY A 809 -44.34 27.56 6.80
C GLY A 809 -43.89 28.60 5.76
N PRO A 810 -43.27 29.71 6.19
CA PRO A 810 -42.71 30.69 5.26
C PRO A 810 -41.62 30.05 4.38
N PRO A 811 -41.52 30.40 3.08
CA PRO A 811 -40.59 29.77 2.15
C PRO A 811 -39.12 29.90 2.60
N VAL A 812 -38.36 28.81 2.51
CA VAL A 812 -36.92 28.79 2.79
C VAL A 812 -36.13 29.37 1.61
N ILE A 813 -35.65 30.62 1.76
CA ILE A 813 -34.80 31.30 0.75
C ILE A 813 -33.32 30.93 0.97
N LYS A 814 -32.58 30.70 -0.12
CA LYS A 814 -31.16 30.27 -0.17
C LYS A 814 -30.15 31.36 0.23
N ASP A 815 -30.56 32.42 0.92
CA ASP A 815 -29.66 33.52 1.26
C ASP A 815 -28.96 33.32 2.60
N ASN A 816 -27.64 33.48 2.58
CA ASN A 816 -26.68 32.88 3.51
C ASN A 816 -26.32 33.80 4.69
N GLN A 817 -27.26 34.61 5.18
CA GLN A 817 -27.02 35.43 6.36
C GLN A 817 -28.01 35.06 7.47
N TYR A 818 -27.43 34.70 8.62
CA TYR A 818 -28.07 34.37 9.89
C TYR A 818 -29.49 34.91 10.02
N ARG A 819 -30.49 34.01 10.06
CA ARG A 819 -31.85 34.39 10.45
C ARG A 819 -31.78 34.86 11.92
N ASN A 820 -32.14 36.11 12.15
CA ASN A 820 -32.39 36.63 13.50
C ASN A 820 -33.45 35.75 14.19
N VAL A 821 -33.31 35.54 15.51
CA VAL A 821 -34.20 34.67 16.32
C VAL A 821 -35.68 35.07 16.17
N SER A 822 -35.97 36.34 15.90
CA SER A 822 -37.31 36.86 15.62
C SER A 822 -37.98 36.29 14.35
N ASN A 823 -37.22 35.78 13.37
CA ASN A 823 -37.77 35.13 12.17
C ASN A 823 -38.05 33.63 12.36
N LEU A 824 -37.54 33.02 13.43
CA LEU A 824 -37.82 31.61 13.79
C LEU A 824 -39.21 31.44 14.42
N ASP A 825 -39.79 32.52 14.95
CA ASP A 825 -41.12 32.52 15.55
C ASP A 825 -42.27 32.40 14.54
N MET A 826 -42.03 32.77 13.27
CA MET A 826 -43.02 32.64 12.18
C MET A 826 -43.00 31.25 11.52
N ASP A 827 -42.03 30.39 11.84
CA ASP A 827 -41.86 29.07 11.23
C ASP A 827 -42.43 27.96 12.13
N ASN A 828 -43.75 27.99 12.32
CA ASN A 828 -44.48 27.01 13.12
C ASN A 828 -44.56 25.63 12.45
N GLY A 829 -44.45 25.56 11.12
CA GLY A 829 -44.64 24.34 10.32
C GLY A 829 -43.66 23.22 10.67
N ARG A 830 -42.37 23.54 10.89
CA ARG A 830 -41.34 22.55 11.27
C ARG A 830 -41.53 21.96 12.67
N PHE A 831 -42.01 22.76 13.63
CA PHE A 831 -42.34 22.26 14.98
C PHE A 831 -43.64 21.45 14.96
N LEU A 832 -44.59 21.88 14.13
CA LEU A 832 -45.89 21.22 13.97
C LEU A 832 -45.74 19.84 13.32
N VAL A 833 -44.97 19.67 12.24
CA VAL A 833 -44.76 18.34 11.63
C VAL A 833 -44.12 17.35 12.61
N ALA A 834 -43.21 17.84 13.48
CA ALA A 834 -42.60 17.02 14.52
C ALA A 834 -43.59 16.60 15.61
N ALA A 835 -44.46 17.51 16.05
CA ALA A 835 -45.53 17.19 16.99
C ALA A 835 -46.58 16.24 16.38
N LEU A 836 -46.91 16.41 15.10
CA LEU A 836 -47.84 15.53 14.38
C LEU A 836 -47.28 14.12 14.21
N TYR A 837 -45.97 13.98 14.03
CA TYR A 837 -45.31 12.68 14.03
C TYR A 837 -45.49 11.95 15.37
N VAL A 838 -45.27 12.65 16.49
CA VAL A 838 -45.49 12.11 17.83
C VAL A 838 -46.96 11.77 18.08
N ALA A 839 -47.88 12.63 17.65
CA ALA A 839 -49.32 12.36 17.72
C ALA A 839 -49.70 11.10 16.94
N THR A 840 -49.10 10.91 15.76
CA THR A 840 -49.25 9.72 14.92
C THR A 840 -48.77 8.45 15.62
N LEU A 841 -47.64 8.50 16.37
CA LEU A 841 -47.19 7.37 17.19
C LEU A 841 -48.18 7.03 18.32
N ASN A 842 -48.84 8.04 18.89
CA ASN A 842 -49.82 7.85 19.96
C ASN A 842 -51.13 7.22 19.48
N ALA A 843 -51.46 7.34 18.21
CA ALA A 843 -52.61 6.67 17.60
C ALA A 843 -52.36 5.18 17.32
N TRP A 844 -51.13 4.68 17.47
CA TRP A 844 -50.77 3.32 17.07
C TRP A 844 -51.25 2.28 18.07
N THR A 845 -52.00 1.31 17.54
CA THR A 845 -52.39 0.03 18.15
C THR A 845 -52.34 -1.04 17.06
N PRO A 846 -52.34 -2.35 17.40
CA PRO A 846 -52.47 -3.39 16.38
C PRO A 846 -53.67 -3.20 15.44
N ASN A 847 -54.77 -2.61 15.93
CA ASN A 847 -55.99 -2.35 15.16
C ASN A 847 -55.93 -1.07 14.30
N THR A 848 -55.03 -0.14 14.60
CA THR A 848 -54.88 1.14 13.88
C THR A 848 -53.59 1.20 13.06
N ALA A 849 -52.81 0.11 12.97
CA ALA A 849 -51.52 0.08 12.28
C ALA A 849 -51.59 0.50 10.80
N ASN A 850 -52.64 0.11 10.08
CA ASN A 850 -52.85 0.53 8.68
C ASN A 850 -53.11 2.04 8.57
N GLU A 851 -53.85 2.58 9.54
CA GLU A 851 -54.20 4.00 9.58
C GLU A 851 -52.98 4.85 9.93
N VAL A 852 -52.17 4.39 10.89
CA VAL A 852 -50.91 5.04 11.24
C VAL A 852 -49.89 4.97 10.10
N ASP A 853 -49.87 3.89 9.32
CA ASP A 853 -49.05 3.84 8.10
C ASP A 853 -49.47 4.90 7.08
N ALA A 854 -50.77 5.13 6.90
CA ALA A 854 -51.27 6.20 6.04
C ALA A 854 -50.88 7.58 6.56
N MET A 855 -50.96 7.80 7.88
CA MET A 855 -50.50 9.03 8.53
C MET A 855 -48.98 9.23 8.38
N MET A 856 -48.17 8.18 8.48
CA MET A 856 -46.72 8.25 8.28
C MET A 856 -46.33 8.59 6.84
N LYS A 857 -47.05 8.03 5.85
CA LYS A 857 -46.86 8.41 4.44
C LYS A 857 -47.12 9.90 4.22
N ILE A 858 -48.19 10.44 4.82
CA ILE A 858 -48.52 11.87 4.74
C ILE A 858 -47.40 12.74 5.32
N LEU A 859 -46.72 12.29 6.40
CA LEU A 859 -45.64 13.05 7.05
C LEU A 859 -44.28 12.89 6.39
N CYS A 860 -44.02 11.78 5.70
CA CYS A 860 -42.69 11.44 5.17
C CYS A 860 -42.56 11.58 3.64
N GLU A 861 -43.66 11.46 2.89
CA GLU A 861 -43.64 11.50 1.42
C GLU A 861 -44.08 12.87 0.89
N SER A 862 -43.11 13.68 0.48
CA SER A 862 -43.35 14.92 -0.26
C SER A 862 -43.42 14.70 -1.78
N PRO A 863 -43.98 15.66 -2.55
CA PRO A 863 -43.89 15.66 -4.00
C PRO A 863 -42.46 15.52 -4.54
N THR A 864 -41.47 16.19 -3.94
CA THR A 864 -40.06 16.06 -4.34
C THR A 864 -39.53 14.66 -4.10
N SER A 865 -39.83 14.06 -2.94
CA SER A 865 -39.35 12.73 -2.59
C SER A 865 -39.91 11.65 -3.52
N GLN A 866 -41.17 11.80 -3.94
CA GLN A 866 -41.82 10.92 -4.90
C GLN A 866 -41.23 11.10 -6.31
N ALA A 867 -40.97 12.35 -6.74
CA ALA A 867 -40.36 12.64 -8.04
C ALA A 867 -38.92 12.13 -8.17
N LEU A 868 -38.16 12.09 -7.06
CA LEU A 868 -36.80 11.56 -7.03
C LEU A 868 -36.73 10.03 -6.97
N GLY A 869 -37.88 9.33 -6.89
CA GLY A 869 -37.93 7.90 -6.60
C GLY A 869 -37.34 7.54 -5.22
N SER A 870 -37.19 8.53 -4.34
CA SER A 870 -36.70 8.35 -2.99
C SER A 870 -37.90 8.06 -2.08
N GLU A 871 -38.35 6.81 -2.03
CA GLU A 871 -39.36 6.40 -1.06
C GLU A 871 -38.79 6.54 0.37
N ILE A 872 -39.04 7.68 1.02
CA ILE A 872 -38.60 7.96 2.38
C ILE A 872 -39.29 7.03 3.39
N TYR A 873 -40.55 6.65 3.12
CA TYR A 873 -41.34 5.69 3.91
C TYR A 873 -41.91 4.56 3.03
N ASN A 874 -41.05 3.61 2.69
CA ASN A 874 -41.39 2.46 1.85
C ASN A 874 -42.06 1.30 2.62
N ASN A 875 -42.40 0.21 1.92
CA ASN A 875 -42.94 -1.01 2.53
C ASN A 875 -42.02 -1.60 3.61
N HIS A 876 -40.69 -1.49 3.45
CA HIS A 876 -39.73 -1.90 4.48
C HIS A 876 -39.82 -1.01 5.73
N SER A 877 -40.09 0.28 5.56
CA SER A 877 -40.27 1.25 6.64
C SER A 877 -41.54 0.94 7.45
N SER A 878 -42.64 0.67 6.76
CA SER A 878 -43.90 0.20 7.36
C SER A 878 -43.72 -1.12 8.11
N GLN A 879 -43.04 -2.10 7.51
CA GLN A 879 -42.73 -3.37 8.19
C GLN A 879 -41.86 -3.16 9.43
N ALA A 880 -40.81 -2.34 9.33
CA ALA A 880 -39.94 -2.02 10.46
C ALA A 880 -40.70 -1.30 11.60
N MET A 881 -41.60 -0.37 11.26
CA MET A 881 -42.48 0.29 12.23
C MET A 881 -43.40 -0.71 12.92
N ARG A 882 -44.07 -1.59 12.16
CA ARG A 882 -44.96 -2.63 12.72
C ARG A 882 -44.20 -3.60 13.62
N MET A 883 -43.01 -4.02 13.22
CA MET A 883 -42.17 -4.89 14.04
C MET A 883 -41.73 -4.18 15.32
N SER A 884 -41.25 -2.95 15.23
CA SER A 884 -40.79 -2.17 16.39
C SER A 884 -41.92 -1.89 17.39
N MET A 885 -43.10 -1.52 16.90
CA MET A 885 -44.24 -1.19 17.76
C MET A 885 -44.85 -2.41 18.46
N ASN A 886 -44.82 -3.60 17.82
CA ASN A 886 -45.28 -4.85 18.42
C ASN A 886 -44.30 -5.46 19.44
N GLN A 887 -43.01 -5.15 19.33
CA GLN A 887 -42.00 -5.65 20.27
C GLN A 887 -42.31 -5.14 21.69
N ASN A 888 -42.39 -6.06 22.66
CA ASN A 888 -42.58 -5.74 24.09
C ASN A 888 -43.79 -4.82 24.37
N GLU A 889 -44.84 -4.89 23.55
CA GLU A 889 -46.02 -4.02 23.64
C GLU A 889 -45.68 -2.52 23.65
N LYS A 890 -44.59 -2.12 22.96
CA LYS A 890 -44.04 -0.76 22.92
C LYS A 890 -45.06 0.31 22.61
N TYR A 891 -46.05 -0.01 21.78
CA TYR A 891 -47.17 0.86 21.47
C TYR A 891 -47.96 1.37 22.68
N LYS A 892 -48.02 0.62 23.78
CA LYS A 892 -48.75 1.04 25.00
C LYS A 892 -48.12 2.26 25.68
N TYR A 893 -46.84 2.53 25.40
CA TYR A 893 -46.08 3.59 26.09
C TYR A 893 -45.28 4.51 25.16
N LEU A 894 -45.00 4.15 23.90
CA LEU A 894 -44.15 4.95 22.99
C LEU A 894 -44.71 6.33 22.69
N GLY A 895 -45.89 6.39 22.08
CA GLY A 895 -46.58 7.66 21.80
C GLY A 895 -46.86 8.46 23.08
N PRO A 896 -47.42 7.85 24.14
CA PRO A 896 -47.67 8.53 25.41
C PRO A 896 -46.41 9.14 26.03
N SER A 897 -45.23 8.52 25.84
CA SER A 897 -43.99 8.98 26.49
C SER A 897 -43.51 10.36 26.05
N TYR A 898 -43.90 10.83 24.87
CA TYR A 898 -43.54 12.16 24.36
C TYR A 898 -44.52 13.26 24.79
N MET A 899 -45.56 12.89 25.53
CA MET A 899 -46.55 13.83 26.04
C MET A 899 -46.07 14.44 27.35
N GLU A 900 -46.37 15.71 27.54
CA GLU A 900 -46.03 16.43 28.75
C GLU A 900 -46.64 15.74 30.00
N GLY A 901 -45.80 15.55 31.01
CA GLY A 901 -46.17 14.88 32.26
C GLY A 901 -46.14 13.35 32.24
N ALA A 902 -45.95 12.70 31.08
CA ALA A 902 -45.85 11.25 31.00
C ALA A 902 -44.45 10.76 31.40
N THR A 903 -44.35 9.95 32.46
CA THR A 903 -43.08 9.41 32.97
C THR A 903 -43.16 7.90 33.19
N PRO A 904 -42.02 7.17 33.19
CA PRO A 904 -42.02 5.76 33.56
C PRO A 904 -42.62 5.50 34.95
N CYS A 905 -42.43 6.45 35.87
CA CYS A 905 -42.90 6.39 37.25
C CYS A 905 -44.42 6.50 37.39
N ASN A 906 -45.11 7.18 36.45
CA ASN A 906 -46.56 7.28 36.45
C ASN A 906 -47.25 6.37 35.42
N GLY A 907 -46.50 5.45 34.81
CA GLY A 907 -47.01 4.57 33.76
C GLY A 907 -47.36 5.30 32.46
N TYR A 908 -46.67 6.42 32.18
CA TYR A 908 -46.91 7.29 31.04
C TYR A 908 -48.31 7.89 30.98
N LYS A 909 -48.90 8.18 32.15
CA LYS A 909 -50.14 8.95 32.24
C LYS A 909 -49.88 10.39 31.80
N MET A 910 -50.63 10.84 30.79
CA MET A 910 -50.54 12.18 30.20
C MET A 910 -51.28 13.21 31.07
N ILE A 911 -50.82 14.46 31.05
CA ILE A 911 -51.55 15.60 31.65
C ILE A 911 -52.41 16.25 30.57
N GLU A 912 -53.63 16.66 30.92
CA GLU A 912 -54.50 17.44 30.03
C GLU A 912 -54.21 18.95 30.16
N PRO A 913 -54.18 19.72 29.05
CA PRO A 913 -54.35 19.28 27.67
C PRO A 913 -53.13 18.50 27.13
N LYS A 914 -53.37 17.49 26.28
CA LYS A 914 -52.31 16.72 25.60
C LYS A 914 -51.33 17.64 24.89
N THR A 915 -50.10 17.73 25.41
CA THR A 915 -49.11 18.71 25.00
C THR A 915 -47.79 18.05 24.64
N ILE A 916 -47.15 18.51 23.56
CA ILE A 916 -45.86 18.03 23.05
C ILE A 916 -44.88 19.19 23.03
N ILE A 917 -43.66 18.96 23.53
CA ILE A 917 -42.59 19.97 23.56
C ILE A 917 -41.58 19.66 22.46
N VAL A 918 -41.42 20.59 21.50
CA VAL A 918 -40.47 20.50 20.40
C VAL A 918 -39.49 21.67 20.47
N LYS A 919 -38.19 21.40 20.41
CA LYS A 919 -37.13 22.43 20.46
C LYS A 919 -36.37 22.49 19.13
N ASP A 920 -35.93 23.69 18.77
CA ASP A 920 -35.05 23.87 17.60
C ASP A 920 -33.61 23.45 17.91
N TYR A 921 -32.92 22.83 16.96
CA TYR A 921 -31.49 22.55 17.07
C TYR A 921 -30.69 23.69 16.43
N VAL A 922 -30.07 24.52 17.25
CA VAL A 922 -29.52 25.86 16.90
C VAL A 922 -28.44 25.88 15.81
N TYR A 923 -27.96 24.72 15.33
CA TYR A 923 -26.94 24.62 14.28
C TYR A 923 -27.13 23.44 13.29
N ASP A 924 -28.37 23.14 12.87
CA ASP A 924 -28.58 22.25 11.71
C ASP A 924 -29.45 22.90 10.64
N GLY A 925 -28.85 23.03 9.47
CA GLY A 925 -29.41 23.57 8.25
C GLY A 925 -28.60 23.08 7.07
N SER A 926 -28.23 21.79 7.08
CA SER A 926 -27.52 21.20 5.94
C SER A 926 -28.40 21.32 4.69
N TRP A 927 -27.88 22.01 3.68
CA TRP A 927 -28.58 22.14 2.41
C TRP A 927 -28.56 20.79 1.73
N SER A 928 -29.73 20.24 1.43
CA SER A 928 -29.79 19.06 0.58
C SER A 928 -29.88 19.49 -0.87
N ASP A 929 -28.82 19.25 -1.65
CA ASP A 929 -28.87 19.50 -3.09
C ASP A 929 -29.91 18.63 -3.80
N ASN A 930 -30.27 17.48 -3.21
CA ASN A 930 -31.31 16.62 -3.76
C ASN A 930 -32.71 17.20 -3.55
N TYR A 931 -33.00 17.74 -2.35
CA TYR A 931 -34.34 18.22 -1.98
C TYR A 931 -34.52 19.75 -2.06
N GLU A 932 -33.45 20.47 -2.39
CA GLU A 932 -33.37 21.94 -2.46
C GLU A 932 -33.95 22.66 -1.24
N SER A 933 -33.76 22.03 -0.09
CA SER A 933 -34.31 22.48 1.17
C SER A 933 -33.23 22.41 2.24
N LYS A 934 -33.32 23.32 3.20
CA LYS A 934 -32.57 23.18 4.45
C LYS A 934 -33.20 22.06 5.25
N ILE A 935 -32.37 21.10 5.64
CA ILE A 935 -32.75 20.08 6.61
C ILE A 935 -32.56 20.69 7.99
N TYR A 936 -33.64 20.78 8.75
CA TYR A 936 -33.62 21.24 10.13
C TYR A 936 -33.72 20.03 11.06
N THR A 937 -32.98 20.03 12.15
CA THR A 937 -33.12 19.02 13.20
C THR A 937 -34.02 19.56 14.31
N MET A 938 -35.14 18.89 14.54
CA MET A 938 -36.07 19.12 15.64
C MET A 938 -35.75 18.19 16.80
N VAL A 939 -35.79 18.72 18.01
CA VAL A 939 -35.52 17.98 19.24
C VAL A 939 -36.84 17.73 19.95
N VAL A 940 -37.24 16.47 20.07
CA VAL A 940 -38.42 16.05 20.82
C VAL A 940 -37.97 15.32 22.08
N GLN A 941 -38.46 15.74 23.25
CA GLN A 941 -38.15 15.08 24.51
C GLN A 941 -39.27 14.10 24.89
N SER A 942 -38.90 12.86 25.19
CA SER A 942 -39.78 11.88 25.85
C SER A 942 -39.45 11.81 27.34
N GLY A 943 -40.45 11.70 28.21
CA GLY A 943 -40.24 11.39 29.63
C GLY A 943 -39.70 9.97 29.87
N GLY A 944 -39.83 9.12 28.85
CA GLY A 944 -39.33 7.73 28.82
C GLY A 944 -37.94 7.55 28.23
N ALA A 945 -37.36 8.56 27.60
CA ALA A 945 -36.06 8.49 26.93
C ALA A 945 -34.98 9.30 27.66
N ASP A 946 -33.80 8.72 27.84
CA ASP A 946 -32.66 9.40 28.51
C ASP A 946 -31.97 10.44 27.62
N THR A 947 -32.24 10.41 26.31
CA THR A 947 -31.71 11.37 25.35
C THR A 947 -32.82 11.98 24.50
N PRO A 948 -32.77 13.30 24.22
CA PRO A 948 -33.68 13.93 23.29
C PRO A 948 -33.62 13.24 21.92
N ARG A 949 -34.77 13.12 21.25
CA ARG A 949 -34.87 12.48 19.93
C ARG A 949 -34.78 13.53 18.84
N LEU A 950 -33.96 13.24 17.84
CA LEU A 950 -33.67 14.15 16.75
C LEU A 950 -34.49 13.76 15.53
N LEU A 951 -35.45 14.60 15.17
CA LEU A 951 -36.27 14.44 13.99
C LEU A 951 -35.81 15.43 12.93
N LYS A 952 -35.38 14.94 11.77
CA LYS A 952 -34.99 15.83 10.67
C LYS A 952 -36.24 16.18 9.88
N VAL A 953 -36.41 17.46 9.59
CA VAL A 953 -37.55 17.97 8.83
C VAL A 953 -37.06 18.88 7.72
N TYR A 954 -37.76 18.91 6.61
CA TYR A 954 -37.46 19.79 5.49
C TYR A 954 -38.76 20.35 4.92
N GLN A 955 -38.70 21.55 4.36
CA GLN A 955 -39.80 22.12 3.62
C GLN A 955 -39.70 21.66 2.17
N ASP A 956 -40.76 21.09 1.61
CA ASP A 956 -40.78 20.76 0.20
C ASP A 956 -40.87 22.04 -0.65
N PRO A 957 -40.02 22.21 -1.67
CA PRO A 957 -39.98 23.44 -2.47
C PRO A 957 -41.20 23.62 -3.39
N PHE A 958 -42.07 22.62 -3.56
CA PHE A 958 -43.23 22.68 -4.45
C PHE A 958 -44.55 22.99 -3.73
N ASP A 959 -44.78 22.46 -2.53
CA ASP A 959 -46.02 22.69 -1.77
C ASP A 959 -45.86 23.52 -0.49
N PHE A 960 -44.62 23.86 -0.13
CA PHE A 960 -44.25 24.62 1.07
C PHE A 960 -44.67 23.98 2.39
N GLU A 961 -45.07 22.70 2.38
CA GLU A 961 -45.32 21.92 3.59
C GLU A 961 -44.03 21.33 4.14
N TRP A 962 -44.04 21.12 5.45
CA TRP A 962 -42.96 20.47 6.16
C TRP A 962 -43.15 18.95 6.21
N TYR A 963 -42.08 18.23 5.91
CA TYR A 963 -42.02 16.77 5.87
C TYR A 963 -40.89 16.23 6.73
N ILE A 964 -41.03 15.00 7.19
CA ILE A 964 -39.97 14.25 7.86
C ILE A 964 -38.92 13.83 6.82
N PHE A 965 -37.66 14.19 7.07
CA PHE A 965 -36.55 13.91 6.17
C PHE A 965 -35.95 12.53 6.45
N SER A 966 -35.81 11.71 5.39
CA SER A 966 -35.04 10.46 5.39
C SER A 966 -35.47 9.49 6.52
N ASP A 967 -34.54 8.65 6.99
CA ASP A 967 -34.72 7.68 8.07
C ASP A 967 -34.91 8.32 9.47
N SER A 968 -35.06 9.64 9.57
CA SER A 968 -35.19 10.30 10.87
C SER A 968 -36.48 9.95 11.61
N TRP A 969 -37.48 9.41 10.92
CA TRP A 969 -38.65 8.78 11.55
C TRP A 969 -38.26 7.64 12.52
N LYS A 970 -37.16 6.91 12.26
CA LYS A 970 -36.68 5.85 13.15
C LYS A 970 -36.24 6.36 14.52
N SER A 971 -35.81 7.62 14.61
CA SER A 971 -35.27 8.21 15.84
C SER A 971 -36.27 8.21 17.00
N LEU A 972 -37.54 8.48 16.69
CA LEU A 972 -38.62 8.54 17.68
C LEU A 972 -39.16 7.16 18.04
N MET A 973 -38.77 6.13 17.28
CA MET A 973 -39.11 4.73 17.53
C MET A 973 -37.99 3.94 18.22
N LEU A 974 -36.95 4.61 18.73
CA LEU A 974 -35.98 3.99 19.61
C LEU A 974 -36.62 3.62 20.97
N ASP A 975 -36.01 2.69 21.71
CA ASP A 975 -36.59 2.21 22.96
C ASP A 975 -36.76 3.33 24.00
N ILE A 976 -37.84 3.21 24.77
CA ILE A 976 -38.18 4.05 25.91
C ILE A 976 -38.37 3.15 27.14
N ARG A 977 -38.12 3.67 28.34
CA ARG A 977 -38.17 2.90 29.58
C ARG A 977 -39.53 2.22 29.76
N LYS A 978 -39.58 0.98 30.26
CA LYS A 978 -40.85 0.35 30.66
C LYS A 978 -41.38 1.00 31.95
N PRO A 979 -42.70 0.99 32.21
CA PRO A 979 -43.25 1.44 33.49
C PRO A 979 -42.59 0.71 34.68
N MET A 980 -42.20 1.43 35.73
CA MET A 980 -41.54 0.84 36.89
C MET A 980 -42.56 0.17 37.84
N LEU A 981 -42.38 -1.12 38.15
CA LEU A 981 -43.04 -1.83 39.25
C LEU A 981 -42.07 -1.92 40.44
N ASN A 982 -42.51 -1.46 41.62
CA ASN A 982 -41.73 -1.30 42.85
C ASN A 982 -41.05 -2.60 43.35
N LEU A 983 -39.74 -2.57 43.62
CA LEU A 983 -39.04 -3.51 44.52
C LEU A 983 -37.96 -2.79 45.36
N PRO A 984 -37.70 -3.23 46.63
CA PRO A 984 -36.91 -2.48 47.62
C PRO A 984 -35.41 -2.85 47.63
N ILE A 985 -34.58 -1.91 48.08
CA ILE A 985 -33.10 -1.95 48.11
C ILE A 985 -32.60 -2.16 49.55
N ASN A 986 -31.49 -2.92 49.74
CA ASN A 986 -30.61 -2.75 50.91
C ASN A 986 -29.12 -3.09 50.56
N PRO A 987 -28.09 -2.43 51.16
CA PRO A 987 -26.70 -2.42 50.69
C PRO A 987 -25.65 -3.05 51.66
N ARG A 988 -24.40 -3.29 51.20
CA ARG A 988 -23.09 -2.99 51.87
C ARG A 988 -21.84 -3.63 51.20
N ASN A 989 -20.77 -2.81 51.03
CA ASN A 989 -19.30 -2.92 51.34
C ASN A 989 -18.55 -4.28 51.25
N ASP A 990 -17.22 -4.43 51.03
CA ASP A 990 -15.99 -3.59 50.96
C ASP A 990 -14.82 -4.40 50.28
N TYR A 991 -13.67 -3.74 50.04
CA TYR A 991 -12.41 -4.13 49.33
C TYR A 991 -11.57 -5.34 49.84
N ASN A 992 -10.77 -5.99 48.95
CA ASN A 992 -9.27 -5.89 48.77
C ASN A 992 -8.46 -7.20 48.40
N ILE A 993 -7.56 -7.08 47.39
CA ILE A 993 -6.22 -7.74 47.06
C ILE A 993 -6.09 -9.20 46.56
N ASN A 994 -5.67 -9.39 45.28
CA ASN A 994 -4.47 -10.18 44.84
C ASN A 994 -4.19 -10.13 43.32
N GLU A 995 -2.96 -9.81 42.89
CA GLU A 995 -2.65 -9.32 41.52
C GLU A 995 -2.43 -10.40 40.42
N GLN A 996 -3.43 -11.23 40.10
CA GLN A 996 -3.48 -11.97 38.84
C GLN A 996 -4.90 -12.03 38.26
N PRO A 997 -5.10 -11.86 36.93
CA PRO A 997 -6.43 -11.96 36.36
C PRO A 997 -6.95 -13.40 36.43
N ASN A 998 -8.10 -13.60 37.08
CA ASN A 998 -8.74 -14.91 37.17
C ASN A 998 -9.48 -15.22 35.86
N ILE A 999 -9.17 -16.33 35.20
CA ILE A 999 -9.76 -16.73 33.90
C ILE A 999 -10.67 -17.96 34.12
N ILE A 1000 -11.97 -17.81 33.88
CA ILE A 1000 -12.97 -18.88 34.00
C ILE A 1000 -13.48 -19.23 32.60
N SER A 1001 -13.61 -20.53 32.31
CA SER A 1001 -14.00 -21.04 30.98
C SER A 1001 -15.37 -21.72 31.02
N GLU A 1002 -16.22 -21.44 30.04
CA GLU A 1002 -17.53 -22.09 29.86
C GLU A 1002 -17.77 -22.41 28.38
N GLU A 1003 -18.27 -23.61 28.07
CA GLU A 1003 -18.68 -24.00 26.72
C GLU A 1003 -20.17 -23.72 26.53
N ILE A 1004 -20.54 -22.98 25.49
CA ILE A 1004 -21.94 -22.58 25.22
C ILE A 1004 -22.35 -22.94 23.79
N ASP A 1005 -23.58 -23.40 23.61
CA ASP A 1005 -24.15 -23.68 22.28
C ASP A 1005 -24.67 -22.39 21.61
N GLY A 1006 -24.45 -22.21 20.30
CA GLY A 1006 -25.01 -21.09 19.56
C GLY A 1006 -25.05 -21.28 18.03
N LYS A 1007 -25.64 -20.30 17.33
CA LYS A 1007 -25.74 -20.25 15.87
C LYS A 1007 -24.85 -19.16 15.30
N TYR A 1008 -24.13 -19.43 14.21
CA TYR A 1008 -23.28 -18.44 13.54
C TYR A 1008 -23.38 -18.50 12.02
N VAL A 1009 -23.08 -17.36 11.38
CA VAL A 1009 -23.13 -17.19 9.93
C VAL A 1009 -21.73 -17.40 9.36
N VAL A 1010 -21.57 -18.36 8.44
CA VAL A 1010 -20.34 -18.61 7.68
C VAL A 1010 -20.55 -18.16 6.25
N TYR A 1011 -19.69 -17.28 5.76
CA TYR A 1011 -19.67 -16.93 4.34
C TYR A 1011 -19.03 -18.08 3.56
N ASN A 1012 -19.83 -18.75 2.72
CA ASN A 1012 -19.35 -19.83 1.89
C ASN A 1012 -18.76 -19.27 0.59
N GLU A 1013 -17.43 -19.24 0.48
CA GLU A 1013 -16.71 -18.68 -0.66
C GLU A 1013 -17.02 -19.39 -1.99
N ARG A 1014 -17.50 -20.64 -1.97
CA ARG A 1014 -17.90 -21.36 -3.19
C ARG A 1014 -19.30 -20.98 -3.67
N THR A 1015 -20.18 -20.55 -2.78
CA THR A 1015 -21.59 -20.25 -3.12
C THR A 1015 -21.92 -18.76 -3.06
N GLY A 1016 -21.05 -17.93 -2.48
CA GLY A 1016 -21.29 -16.50 -2.29
C GLY A 1016 -22.42 -16.18 -1.32
N GLN A 1017 -22.85 -17.16 -0.50
CA GLN A 1017 -23.97 -17.02 0.44
C GLN A 1017 -23.55 -17.22 1.89
N ASN A 1018 -24.30 -16.60 2.78
CA ASN A 1018 -24.19 -16.71 4.23
C ASN A 1018 -24.95 -17.96 4.72
N GLU A 1019 -24.25 -18.96 5.23
CA GLU A 1019 -24.83 -20.18 5.82
C GLU A 1019 -24.90 -20.08 7.34
N ILE A 1020 -26.05 -20.36 7.95
CA ILE A 1020 -26.18 -20.45 9.42
C ILE A 1020 -25.79 -21.86 9.87
N ARG A 1021 -24.73 -21.98 10.67
CA ARG A 1021 -24.27 -23.23 11.29
C ARG A 1021 -24.50 -23.21 12.80
N ASN A 1022 -24.90 -24.36 13.35
CA ASN A 1022 -24.91 -24.58 14.80
C ASN A 1022 -23.47 -24.94 15.23
N GLY A 1023 -22.94 -24.34 16.29
CA GLY A 1023 -21.64 -24.69 16.83
C GLY A 1023 -21.49 -24.36 18.31
N LYS A 1024 -20.49 -24.98 18.92
CA LYS A 1024 -20.08 -24.72 20.29
C LYS A 1024 -19.07 -23.58 20.34
N PHE A 1025 -19.27 -22.65 21.26
CA PHE A 1025 -18.37 -21.53 21.53
C PHE A 1025 -17.64 -21.78 22.85
N ILE A 1026 -16.38 -21.37 22.90
CA ILE A 1026 -15.66 -21.24 24.16
C ILE A 1026 -15.84 -19.78 24.61
N GLN A 1027 -16.47 -19.58 25.76
CA GLN A 1027 -16.56 -18.30 26.43
C GLN A 1027 -15.60 -18.28 27.61
N LYS A 1028 -14.81 -17.19 27.72
CA LYS A 1028 -13.85 -16.96 28.79
C LYS A 1028 -14.23 -15.67 29.52
N ARG A 1029 -14.27 -15.71 30.85
CA ARG A 1029 -14.42 -14.52 31.71
C ARG A 1029 -13.08 -14.24 32.38
N ILE A 1030 -12.53 -13.05 32.16
CA ILE A 1030 -11.21 -12.63 32.64
C ILE A 1030 -11.40 -11.51 33.65
N THR A 1031 -11.07 -11.74 34.93
CA THR A 1031 -11.28 -10.78 36.04
C THR A 1031 -9.97 -10.26 36.58
N PHE A 1032 -9.66 -8.97 36.40
CA PHE A 1032 -8.45 -8.34 36.97
C PHE A 1032 -8.65 -7.93 38.43
N GLN A 1033 -8.24 -8.77 39.37
CA GLN A 1033 -8.61 -8.72 40.80
C GLN A 1033 -8.58 -7.36 41.55
N ASN A 1034 -7.87 -6.32 41.08
CA ASN A 1034 -7.84 -4.99 41.73
C ASN A 1034 -8.22 -3.84 40.79
N LYS A 1035 -7.46 -3.66 39.70
CA LYS A 1035 -7.63 -2.58 38.72
C LYS A 1035 -7.22 -3.07 37.34
N LEU A 1036 -7.77 -2.46 36.30
CA LEU A 1036 -7.30 -2.68 34.94
C LEU A 1036 -5.90 -2.08 34.76
N PRO A 1037 -5.02 -2.69 33.96
CA PRO A 1037 -3.73 -2.11 33.64
C PRO A 1037 -3.90 -0.79 32.90
N SER A 1038 -3.15 0.22 33.35
CA SER A 1038 -3.28 1.62 32.94
C SER A 1038 -1.97 2.25 32.44
N ARG A 1039 -0.89 1.46 32.46
CA ARG A 1039 0.46 1.87 32.00
C ARG A 1039 1.04 0.81 31.06
N ALA A 1040 1.88 1.23 30.13
CA ALA A 1040 2.60 0.37 29.21
C ALA A 1040 3.44 -0.67 29.96
N SER A 1041 4.06 -0.28 31.08
CA SER A 1041 4.82 -1.22 31.94
C SER A 1041 3.95 -2.29 32.60
N GLU A 1042 2.67 -2.01 32.89
CA GLU A 1042 1.74 -2.98 33.48
C GLU A 1042 1.27 -3.97 32.41
N ILE A 1043 0.93 -3.48 31.20
CA ILE A 1043 0.57 -4.34 30.07
C ILE A 1043 1.74 -5.23 29.66
N PHE A 1044 2.95 -4.68 29.58
CA PHE A 1044 4.14 -5.45 29.26
C PHE A 1044 4.41 -6.58 30.26
N LYS A 1045 4.14 -6.35 31.55
CA LYS A 1045 4.28 -7.37 32.60
C LYS A 1045 3.21 -8.45 32.49
N ILE A 1046 1.95 -8.06 32.26
CA ILE A 1046 0.83 -9.02 32.20
C ILE A 1046 0.83 -9.82 30.90
N SER A 1047 1.13 -9.17 29.76
CA SER A 1047 1.15 -9.81 28.45
C SER A 1047 2.22 -10.90 28.37
N ARG A 1048 3.34 -10.74 29.09
CA ARG A 1048 4.50 -11.66 29.10
C ARG A 1048 4.54 -12.64 30.27
N GLN A 1049 3.47 -12.71 31.07
CA GLN A 1049 3.35 -13.63 32.21
C GLN A 1049 2.58 -14.93 31.87
N GLY A 1050 2.30 -15.20 30.60
CA GLY A 1050 1.81 -16.52 30.17
C GLY A 1050 2.85 -17.61 30.46
N PRO A 1051 2.44 -18.86 30.77
CA PRO A 1051 3.39 -19.92 31.03
C PRO A 1051 4.28 -20.13 29.78
N PRO A 1052 5.61 -20.20 29.92
CA PRO A 1052 6.47 -20.57 28.80
C PRO A 1052 6.12 -21.99 28.36
N VAL A 1053 5.96 -22.20 27.05
CA VAL A 1053 5.75 -23.53 26.48
C VAL A 1053 6.95 -24.41 26.83
N GLN A 1054 6.77 -25.35 27.76
CA GLN A 1054 7.70 -26.46 27.92
C GLN A 1054 7.64 -27.33 26.66
N LYS A 1055 8.78 -27.45 25.97
CA LYS A 1055 8.99 -28.45 24.91
C LYS A 1055 9.09 -29.84 25.54
N ASP A 1056 7.96 -30.42 25.93
CA ASP A 1056 7.87 -31.86 26.19
C ASP A 1056 7.43 -32.60 24.92
N ASN A 1057 8.44 -33.09 24.20
CA ASN A 1057 8.29 -34.19 23.27
C ASN A 1057 7.94 -35.44 24.08
N GLN A 1058 6.65 -35.77 24.15
CA GLN A 1058 6.03 -37.10 24.37
C GLN A 1058 4.82 -37.01 25.30
N ASN A 1059 3.64 -36.68 24.74
CA ASN A 1059 2.37 -37.36 24.98
C ASN A 1059 1.23 -36.62 24.25
N ARG A 1060 0.78 -37.19 23.13
CA ARG A 1060 -0.51 -36.82 22.52
C ARG A 1060 -1.60 -37.44 23.38
N ASN A 1061 -2.12 -36.69 24.35
CA ASN A 1061 -3.48 -36.78 24.92
C ASN A 1061 -3.56 -36.04 26.26
N ILE A 1062 -3.35 -34.72 26.24
CA ILE A 1062 -3.83 -33.83 27.30
C ILE A 1062 -4.62 -32.72 26.61
N SER A 1063 -5.84 -32.49 27.10
CA SER A 1063 -6.87 -31.61 26.53
C SER A 1063 -6.39 -30.16 26.31
N ASN A 1064 -6.54 -29.66 25.08
CA ASN A 1064 -6.16 -28.36 24.53
C ASN A 1064 -6.80 -27.09 25.16
N LEU A 1065 -7.22 -27.10 26.43
CA LEU A 1065 -7.99 -26.00 27.02
C LEU A 1065 -7.16 -24.87 27.68
N ASP A 1066 -5.88 -25.11 28.00
CA ASP A 1066 -5.02 -24.13 28.70
C ASP A 1066 -4.08 -23.31 27.79
N MET A 1067 -3.65 -23.84 26.63
CA MET A 1067 -2.85 -23.09 25.65
C MET A 1067 -3.65 -21.97 24.94
N ASP A 1068 -4.97 -21.97 25.10
CA ASP A 1068 -5.88 -21.03 24.46
C ASP A 1068 -6.03 -19.70 25.20
N ASN A 1069 -5.59 -19.57 26.45
CA ASN A 1069 -5.88 -18.37 27.26
C ASN A 1069 -5.19 -17.10 26.74
N GLY A 1070 -4.04 -17.21 26.06
CA GLY A 1070 -3.27 -16.06 25.57
C GLY A 1070 -4.03 -15.18 24.56
N ARG A 1071 -4.82 -15.78 23.67
CA ARG A 1071 -5.60 -15.04 22.67
C ARG A 1071 -6.75 -14.24 23.29
N PHE A 1072 -7.32 -14.73 24.38
CA PHE A 1072 -8.32 -14.01 25.16
C PHE A 1072 -7.67 -12.94 26.04
N LEU A 1073 -6.48 -13.22 26.60
CA LEU A 1073 -5.75 -12.27 27.43
C LEU A 1073 -5.31 -11.03 26.64
N VAL A 1074 -4.76 -11.18 25.43
CA VAL A 1074 -4.39 -10.02 24.60
C VAL A 1074 -5.60 -9.14 24.25
N ALA A 1075 -6.75 -9.76 24.01
CA ALA A 1075 -8.01 -9.06 23.73
C ALA A 1075 -8.53 -8.31 24.98
N ALA A 1076 -8.42 -8.92 26.17
CA ALA A 1076 -8.74 -8.28 27.44
C ALA A 1076 -7.79 -7.11 27.77
N LEU A 1077 -6.49 -7.25 27.48
CA LEU A 1077 -5.50 -6.18 27.62
C LEU A 1077 -5.74 -5.02 26.64
N TYR A 1078 -6.24 -5.31 25.44
CA TYR A 1078 -6.65 -4.27 24.52
C TYR A 1078 -7.81 -3.43 25.08
N ILE A 1079 -8.82 -4.09 25.65
CA ILE A 1079 -9.95 -3.41 26.31
C ILE A 1079 -9.47 -2.57 27.51
N ALA A 1080 -8.54 -3.10 28.30
CA ALA A 1080 -7.91 -2.34 29.39
C ALA A 1080 -7.17 -1.10 28.86
N THR A 1081 -6.50 -1.22 27.71
CA THR A 1081 -5.84 -0.11 27.00
C THR A 1081 -6.83 0.96 26.57
N LEU A 1082 -8.00 0.56 26.03
CA LEU A 1082 -9.07 1.49 25.70
C LEU A 1082 -9.60 2.21 26.94
N LYS A 1083 -9.67 1.54 28.09
CA LYS A 1083 -10.14 2.12 29.35
C LYS A 1083 -9.15 3.11 29.96
N ALA A 1084 -7.86 2.91 29.72
CA ALA A 1084 -6.79 3.78 30.21
C ALA A 1084 -6.67 5.09 29.41
N TRP A 1085 -7.32 5.19 28.25
CA TRP A 1085 -7.21 6.36 27.38
C TRP A 1085 -7.92 7.56 27.99
N THR A 1086 -7.20 8.68 28.08
CA THR A 1086 -7.69 10.03 28.38
C THR A 1086 -6.80 11.01 27.60
N PRO A 1087 -7.20 12.29 27.43
CA PRO A 1087 -6.31 13.27 26.80
C PRO A 1087 -4.92 13.37 27.45
N ASN A 1088 -4.83 13.16 28.78
CA ASN A 1088 -3.58 13.22 29.54
C ASN A 1088 -2.76 11.92 29.49
N THR A 1089 -3.39 10.80 29.15
CA THR A 1089 -2.74 9.48 29.06
C THR A 1089 -2.59 8.99 27.61
N ALA A 1090 -2.95 9.81 26.61
CA ALA A 1090 -2.89 9.44 25.20
C ALA A 1090 -1.50 8.92 24.78
N SER A 1091 -0.42 9.57 25.22
CA SER A 1091 0.95 9.11 24.94
C SER A 1091 1.28 7.77 25.60
N GLU A 1092 0.72 7.50 26.78
CA GLU A 1092 0.91 6.23 27.49
C GLU A 1092 0.12 5.11 26.80
N VAL A 1093 -1.09 5.42 26.33
CA VAL A 1093 -1.91 4.48 25.56
C VAL A 1093 -1.31 4.18 24.19
N ASP A 1094 -0.68 5.15 23.54
CA ASP A 1094 0.08 4.89 22.31
C ASP A 1094 1.20 3.86 22.56
N ALA A 1095 1.87 3.93 23.70
CA ALA A 1095 2.89 2.95 24.10
C ALA A 1095 2.28 1.57 24.42
N MET A 1096 1.11 1.53 25.06
CA MET A 1096 0.34 0.31 25.32
C MET A 1096 -0.12 -0.37 24.01
N MET A 1097 -0.64 0.41 23.07
CA MET A 1097 -1.04 -0.07 21.74
C MET A 1097 0.15 -0.61 20.95
N LYS A 1098 1.30 0.04 21.07
CA LYS A 1098 2.55 -0.42 20.46
C LYS A 1098 2.93 -1.82 20.97
N ILE A 1099 2.78 -2.09 22.27
CA ILE A 1099 3.07 -3.40 22.86
C ILE A 1099 2.11 -4.48 22.33
N LEU A 1100 0.83 -4.16 22.16
CA LEU A 1100 -0.20 -5.13 21.74
C LEU A 1100 -0.26 -5.37 20.23
N CYS A 1101 0.24 -4.44 19.41
CA CYS A 1101 0.15 -4.50 17.93
C CYS A 1101 1.49 -4.74 17.22
N GLU A 1102 2.64 -4.41 17.83
CA GLU A 1102 3.95 -4.55 17.18
C GLU A 1102 4.72 -5.79 17.66
N SER A 1103 4.60 -6.87 16.90
CA SER A 1103 5.38 -8.09 17.09
C SER A 1103 6.77 -8.01 16.43
N PRO A 1104 7.71 -8.91 16.79
CA PRO A 1104 8.97 -9.08 16.06
C PRO A 1104 8.75 -9.31 14.56
N THR A 1105 7.76 -10.14 14.17
CA THR A 1105 7.41 -10.38 12.76
C THR A 1105 6.91 -9.12 12.07
N SER A 1106 5.99 -8.35 12.65
CA SER A 1106 5.48 -7.14 11.98
C SER A 1106 6.57 -6.06 11.81
N LYS A 1107 7.51 -5.96 12.77
CA LYS A 1107 8.71 -5.12 12.62
C LYS A 1107 9.65 -5.62 11.52
N ALA A 1108 9.90 -6.92 11.45
CA ALA A 1108 10.76 -7.52 10.43
C ALA A 1108 10.19 -7.37 9.00
N LEU A 1109 8.86 -7.39 8.88
CA LEU A 1109 8.15 -7.20 7.61
C LEU A 1109 7.98 -5.73 7.20
N GLY A 1110 8.39 -4.77 8.03
CA GLY A 1110 8.17 -3.34 7.80
C GLY A 1110 6.69 -2.93 7.82
N THR A 1111 5.82 -3.75 8.40
CA THR A 1111 4.38 -3.50 8.50
C THR A 1111 4.06 -2.84 9.84
N GLU A 1112 4.12 -1.50 9.89
CA GLU A 1112 3.63 -0.76 11.06
C GLU A 1112 2.10 -0.93 11.20
N VAL A 1113 1.68 -1.89 12.04
CA VAL A 1113 0.25 -2.18 12.31
C VAL A 1113 -0.44 -1.00 13.01
N TYR A 1114 0.30 -0.24 13.83
CA TYR A 1114 -0.17 0.96 14.54
C TYR A 1114 0.68 2.19 14.18
N ASN A 1115 0.56 2.62 12.92
CA ASN A 1115 1.27 3.79 12.37
C ASN A 1115 0.67 5.14 12.83
N ASN A 1116 1.27 6.26 12.38
CA ASN A 1116 0.82 7.62 12.73
C ASN A 1116 -0.64 7.90 12.33
N HIS A 1117 -1.14 7.30 11.26
CA HIS A 1117 -2.55 7.41 10.87
C HIS A 1117 -3.45 6.66 11.86
N GLY A 1118 -3.03 5.47 12.33
CA GLY A 1118 -3.71 4.74 13.39
C GLY A 1118 -3.79 5.51 14.71
N LYS A 1119 -2.69 6.15 15.12
CA LYS A 1119 -2.64 7.03 16.31
C LYS A 1119 -3.63 8.19 16.20
N GLN A 1120 -3.64 8.88 15.07
CA GLN A 1120 -4.55 9.99 14.82
C GLN A 1120 -6.01 9.52 14.82
N ALA A 1121 -6.33 8.40 14.15
CA ALA A 1121 -7.68 7.85 14.12
C ALA A 1121 -8.18 7.42 15.51
N MET A 1122 -7.31 6.80 16.32
CA MET A 1122 -7.64 6.43 17.70
C MET A 1122 -7.86 7.66 18.58
N LYS A 1123 -6.98 8.67 18.48
CA LYS A 1123 -7.13 9.95 19.20
C LYS A 1123 -8.44 10.64 18.83
N ILE A 1124 -8.73 10.77 17.54
CA ILE A 1124 -9.97 11.39 17.04
C ILE A 1124 -11.18 10.62 17.56
N SER A 1125 -11.21 9.28 17.43
CA SER A 1125 -12.34 8.47 17.88
C SER A 1125 -12.55 8.55 19.39
N MET A 1126 -11.47 8.54 20.18
CA MET A 1126 -11.55 8.63 21.64
C MET A 1126 -12.01 10.01 22.14
N GLN A 1127 -11.52 11.09 21.51
CA GLN A 1127 -11.92 12.46 21.84
C GLN A 1127 -13.35 12.76 21.40
N GLN A 1128 -13.77 12.21 20.27
CA GLN A 1128 -15.12 12.39 19.76
C GLN A 1128 -16.14 11.93 20.81
N ASN A 1129 -17.01 12.84 21.22
CA ASN A 1129 -18.06 12.60 22.21
C ASN A 1129 -17.56 12.13 23.59
N GLN A 1130 -16.30 12.40 23.95
CA GLN A 1130 -15.70 11.90 25.19
C GLN A 1130 -15.82 10.38 25.33
N LYS A 1131 -15.75 9.65 24.20
CA LYS A 1131 -15.79 8.18 24.19
C LYS A 1131 -14.81 7.57 25.19
N TYR A 1132 -13.68 8.23 25.43
CA TYR A 1132 -12.72 7.81 26.44
C TYR A 1132 -13.28 7.59 27.86
N GLU A 1133 -14.36 8.26 28.24
CA GLU A 1133 -14.97 8.10 29.56
C GLU A 1133 -15.62 6.73 29.74
N TYR A 1134 -16.07 6.12 28.65
CA TYR A 1134 -16.97 4.97 28.69
C TYR A 1134 -16.66 3.83 27.72
N LEU A 1135 -15.87 4.06 26.66
CA LEU A 1135 -15.59 3.09 25.61
C LEU A 1135 -14.95 1.83 26.20
N GLY A 1136 -13.84 1.99 26.93
CA GLY A 1136 -13.20 0.86 27.59
C GLY A 1136 -14.05 0.26 28.72
N SER A 1137 -14.86 1.08 29.41
CA SER A 1137 -15.77 0.56 30.43
C SER A 1137 -16.87 -0.32 29.83
N SER A 1138 -17.34 -0.01 28.61
CA SER A 1138 -18.45 -0.72 27.97
C SER A 1138 -18.21 -2.21 27.74
N TYR A 1139 -16.96 -2.65 27.80
CA TYR A 1139 -16.58 -4.04 27.64
C TYR A 1139 -16.43 -4.79 28.98
N LEU A 1140 -16.65 -4.12 30.11
CA LEU A 1140 -16.58 -4.70 31.43
C LEU A 1140 -17.93 -5.28 31.83
N ASP A 1141 -17.93 -6.46 32.43
CA ASP A 1141 -19.13 -7.13 32.92
C ASP A 1141 -19.86 -6.26 33.94
N GLY A 1142 -21.19 -6.33 33.91
CA GLY A 1142 -22.05 -5.52 34.77
C GLY A 1142 -22.06 -4.04 34.42
N THR A 1143 -21.32 -3.59 33.40
CA THR A 1143 -21.54 -2.25 32.83
C THR A 1143 -22.73 -2.27 31.90
N SER A 1144 -23.34 -1.11 31.78
CA SER A 1144 -24.32 -0.84 30.75
C SER A 1144 -24.39 0.67 30.52
N PRO A 1145 -24.95 1.13 29.40
CA PRO A 1145 -25.26 2.54 29.24
C PRO A 1145 -26.03 3.10 30.45
N GLU A 1146 -27.01 2.34 30.98
CA GLU A 1146 -27.93 2.70 32.07
C GLU A 1146 -27.21 2.97 33.40
N ASN A 1147 -26.10 2.28 33.67
CA ASN A 1147 -25.32 2.52 34.88
C ASN A 1147 -24.14 3.47 34.66
N ASN A 1148 -24.16 4.25 33.57
CA ASN A 1148 -23.06 5.10 33.13
C ASN A 1148 -21.76 4.34 32.90
N TYR A 1149 -21.86 3.07 32.50
CA TYR A 1149 -20.77 2.13 32.46
C TYR A 1149 -19.95 2.09 33.76
N LYS A 1150 -20.60 2.37 34.89
CA LYS A 1150 -20.03 2.16 36.22
C LYS A 1150 -19.96 0.65 36.41
N THR A 1151 -18.78 0.19 36.77
CA THR A 1151 -18.57 -1.19 37.17
C THR A 1151 -17.99 -1.20 38.57
N ASN A 1152 -18.37 -2.21 39.34
CA ASN A 1152 -17.74 -2.53 40.62
C ASN A 1152 -16.66 -3.62 40.44
N GLY A 1153 -16.34 -3.98 39.19
CA GLY A 1153 -15.40 -5.03 38.86
C GLY A 1153 -14.58 -4.72 37.61
N THR A 1154 -13.81 -5.71 37.20
CA THR A 1154 -12.84 -5.62 36.11
C THR A 1154 -12.94 -6.84 35.18
N THR A 1155 -14.07 -7.53 35.26
CA THR A 1155 -14.30 -8.75 34.48
C THR A 1155 -14.63 -8.42 33.04
N ILE A 1156 -14.04 -9.15 32.10
CA ILE A 1156 -14.29 -9.04 30.66
C ILE A 1156 -14.70 -10.41 30.14
N THR A 1157 -15.83 -10.48 29.44
CA THR A 1157 -16.30 -11.70 28.77
C THR A 1157 -15.92 -11.70 27.29
N ILE A 1158 -15.20 -12.73 26.85
CA ILE A 1158 -14.75 -12.91 25.46
C ILE A 1158 -15.16 -14.29 24.97
N LYS A 1159 -15.73 -14.35 23.77
CA LYS A 1159 -16.16 -15.58 23.09
C LYS A 1159 -15.23 -15.89 21.92
N ASP A 1160 -15.14 -17.16 21.54
CA ASP A 1160 -14.34 -17.59 20.40
C ASP A 1160 -15.13 -18.49 19.44
N TYR A 1161 -14.85 -18.36 18.15
CA TYR A 1161 -15.34 -19.25 17.10
C TYR A 1161 -14.38 -20.44 16.99
N ALA A 1162 -14.81 -21.60 17.48
CA ALA A 1162 -13.97 -22.79 17.66
C ALA A 1162 -13.29 -23.37 16.38
N TYR A 1163 -13.40 -22.75 15.20
CA TYR A 1163 -12.92 -23.33 13.93
C TYR A 1163 -12.30 -22.36 12.88
N ASP A 1164 -11.98 -21.10 13.21
CA ASP A 1164 -11.63 -20.10 12.18
C ASP A 1164 -10.14 -19.67 12.15
N GLY A 1165 -9.23 -20.63 12.33
CA GLY A 1165 -7.79 -20.39 12.23
C GLY A 1165 -7.34 -20.28 10.77
N ILE A 1166 -7.33 -19.08 10.18
CA ILE A 1166 -6.83 -18.85 8.82
C ILE A 1166 -5.29 -18.77 8.87
N TRP A 1167 -4.60 -19.59 8.09
CA TRP A 1167 -3.13 -19.53 7.98
C TRP A 1167 -2.71 -18.29 7.18
N SER A 1168 -1.85 -17.46 7.77
CA SER A 1168 -1.25 -16.33 7.07
C SER A 1168 0.15 -16.69 6.59
N ASN A 1169 0.35 -16.72 5.26
CA ASN A 1169 1.66 -16.98 4.67
C ASN A 1169 2.68 -15.88 5.00
N ASN A 1170 2.22 -14.65 5.23
CA ASN A 1170 3.11 -13.52 5.50
C ASN A 1170 3.65 -13.53 6.93
N TYR A 1171 2.89 -14.07 7.89
CA TYR A 1171 3.24 -14.05 9.31
C TYR A 1171 3.64 -15.45 9.84
N GLU A 1172 3.60 -16.47 8.98
CA GLU A 1172 3.79 -17.90 9.32
C GLU A 1172 2.97 -18.36 10.54
N SER A 1173 1.81 -17.74 10.75
CA SER A 1173 0.98 -17.92 11.95
C SER A 1173 -0.49 -18.14 11.58
N LYS A 1174 -1.23 -18.81 12.47
CA LYS A 1174 -2.70 -18.85 12.42
C LYS A 1174 -3.26 -17.55 12.99
N ILE A 1175 -4.19 -16.95 12.24
CA ILE A 1175 -4.99 -15.82 12.70
C ILE A 1175 -6.28 -16.39 13.28
N TYR A 1176 -6.62 -15.96 14.49
CA TYR A 1176 -7.83 -16.33 15.21
C TYR A 1176 -8.75 -15.12 15.32
N THR A 1177 -10.06 -15.34 15.22
CA THR A 1177 -11.07 -14.30 15.41
C THR A 1177 -11.75 -14.50 16.76
N VAL A 1178 -11.49 -13.60 17.72
CA VAL A 1178 -12.21 -13.56 18.99
C VAL A 1178 -13.35 -12.56 18.93
N VAL A 1179 -14.41 -12.84 19.67
CA VAL A 1179 -15.63 -12.05 19.73
C VAL A 1179 -15.74 -11.40 21.09
N VAL A 1180 -15.77 -10.08 21.10
CA VAL A 1180 -15.94 -9.30 22.33
C VAL A 1180 -17.32 -8.66 22.31
N GLN A 1181 -18.12 -8.93 23.35
CA GLN A 1181 -19.39 -8.25 23.53
C GLN A 1181 -19.18 -7.02 24.41
N SER A 1182 -19.58 -5.85 23.92
CA SER A 1182 -19.75 -4.66 24.75
C SER A 1182 -21.20 -4.57 25.20
N SER A 1183 -21.43 -4.15 26.45
CA SER A 1183 -22.74 -3.74 26.94
C SER A 1183 -23.25 -2.49 26.22
N GLY A 1184 -22.35 -1.74 25.57
CA GLY A 1184 -22.63 -0.57 24.77
C GLY A 1184 -22.77 -0.81 23.27
N ALA A 1185 -22.55 -2.03 22.75
CA ALA A 1185 -22.66 -2.34 21.33
C ALA A 1185 -23.83 -3.28 21.01
N ASP A 1186 -24.59 -2.98 19.96
CA ASP A 1186 -25.71 -3.82 19.52
C ASP A 1186 -25.25 -5.14 18.88
N ASN A 1187 -24.03 -5.14 18.30
CA ASN A 1187 -23.43 -6.32 17.69
C ASN A 1187 -22.13 -6.72 18.38
N PRO A 1188 -21.85 -8.02 18.55
CA PRO A 1188 -20.55 -8.49 18.98
C PRO A 1188 -19.44 -7.96 18.06
N ARG A 1189 -18.28 -7.64 18.64
CA ARG A 1189 -17.14 -7.10 17.89
C ARG A 1189 -16.12 -8.18 17.63
N LEU A 1190 -15.63 -8.23 16.40
CA LEU A 1190 -14.61 -9.20 15.99
C LEU A 1190 -13.23 -8.58 16.15
N LEU A 1191 -12.36 -9.22 16.92
CA LEU A 1191 -10.96 -8.85 17.04
C LEU A 1191 -10.12 -10.00 16.50
N LYS A 1192 -9.18 -9.69 15.59
CA LYS A 1192 -8.29 -10.69 15.03
C LYS A 1192 -6.99 -10.68 15.80
N VAL A 1193 -6.53 -11.85 16.22
CA VAL A 1193 -5.32 -12.03 17.02
C VAL A 1193 -4.47 -13.15 16.43
N TYR A 1194 -3.16 -13.07 16.56
CA TYR A 1194 -2.24 -14.10 16.12
C TYR A 1194 -1.15 -14.31 17.14
N GLN A 1195 -0.58 -15.51 17.16
CA GLN A 1195 0.61 -15.81 17.93
C GLN A 1195 1.84 -15.59 17.03
N ASP A 1196 2.76 -14.74 17.45
CA ASP A 1196 3.98 -14.49 16.68
C ASP A 1196 4.93 -15.70 16.77
N PRO A 1197 5.49 -16.18 15.65
CA PRO A 1197 6.31 -17.39 15.64
C PRO A 1197 7.68 -17.22 16.30
N PHE A 1198 8.15 -15.99 16.56
CA PHE A 1198 9.49 -15.74 17.10
C PHE A 1198 9.50 -15.59 18.61
N ASP A 1199 8.49 -14.97 19.21
CA ASP A 1199 8.40 -14.81 20.66
C ASP A 1199 7.28 -15.61 21.32
N TYR A 1200 6.41 -16.26 20.51
CA TYR A 1200 5.27 -17.04 20.96
C TYR A 1200 4.23 -16.24 21.77
N GLU A 1201 4.30 -14.91 21.70
CA GLU A 1201 3.35 -14.01 22.34
C GLU A 1201 2.16 -13.73 21.41
N TRP A 1202 1.04 -13.31 22.00
CA TRP A 1202 -0.17 -12.98 21.24
C TRP A 1202 -0.24 -11.49 20.93
N TYR A 1203 -0.57 -11.17 19.68
CA TYR A 1203 -0.66 -9.80 19.17
C TYR A 1203 -1.98 -9.57 18.44
N ILE A 1204 -2.42 -8.31 18.38
CA ILE A 1204 -3.56 -7.88 17.58
C ILE A 1204 -3.15 -7.84 16.11
N PHE A 1205 -3.91 -8.49 15.25
CA PHE A 1205 -3.61 -8.59 13.82
C PHE A 1205 -4.16 -7.38 13.04
N SER A 1206 -3.28 -6.68 12.30
CA SER A 1206 -3.65 -5.69 11.28
C SER A 1206 -4.58 -4.57 11.84
N ASP A 1207 -5.44 -4.01 11.00
CA ASP A 1207 -6.43 -2.97 11.32
C ASP A 1207 -7.58 -3.43 12.24
N SER A 1208 -7.54 -4.66 12.76
CA SER A 1208 -8.65 -5.21 13.57
C SER A 1208 -8.85 -4.49 14.89
N TRP A 1209 -7.86 -3.75 15.39
CA TRP A 1209 -8.02 -2.87 16.56
C TRP A 1209 -9.15 -1.85 16.36
N LYS A 1210 -9.43 -1.42 15.11
CA LYS A 1210 -10.50 -0.45 14.81
C LYS A 1210 -11.91 -0.98 15.12
N SER A 1211 -12.11 -2.29 15.25
CA SER A 1211 -13.45 -2.85 15.43
C SER A 1211 -14.05 -2.56 16.82
N LEU A 1212 -13.22 -2.40 17.85
CA LEU A 1212 -13.69 -2.16 19.23
C LEU A 1212 -14.01 -0.69 19.53
N ILE A 1213 -13.67 0.24 18.63
CA ILE A 1213 -13.84 1.69 18.85
C ILE A 1213 -15.11 2.26 18.17
N LEU A 1214 -15.84 1.41 17.43
CA LEU A 1214 -17.01 1.78 16.65
C LEU A 1214 -18.33 1.53 17.41
N ASP A 1215 -19.26 2.47 17.27
CA ASP A 1215 -20.68 2.41 17.69
C ASP A 1215 -20.93 1.91 19.12
N ILE A 1216 -20.19 2.43 20.10
CA ILE A 1216 -20.48 2.25 21.54
C ILE A 1216 -21.42 3.35 22.01
N ARG A 1217 -22.56 2.95 22.61
CA ARG A 1217 -23.58 3.85 23.18
C ARG A 1217 -22.97 4.78 24.24
N LYS A 1218 -23.47 6.00 24.38
CA LYS A 1218 -23.05 6.91 25.46
C LYS A 1218 -23.61 6.46 26.82
N PRO A 1219 -22.96 6.80 27.94
CA PRO A 1219 -23.53 6.67 29.28
C PRO A 1219 -24.91 7.36 29.31
N GLN A 1220 -25.93 6.70 29.85
CA GLN A 1220 -27.21 7.32 30.16
C GLN A 1220 -27.04 8.03 31.50
N ASN A 1221 -26.72 9.32 31.46
CA ASN A 1221 -26.73 10.18 32.64
C ASN A 1221 -28.13 10.28 33.24
#